data_AF-A0A0H5SM01-F1
#
_entry.id   AF-A0A0H5SM01-F1
#
_cell.length_a   1.000
_cell.length_b   1.000
_cell.length_c   1.000
_cell.angle_alpha   90.00
_cell.angle_beta   90.00
_cell.angle_gamma   90.00
#
_symmetry.space_group_name_H-M   'P 1'
#
loop_
_entity.id
_entity.type
_entity.pdbx_description
1 polymer ?
#
loop_
_entity_poly.entity_id
_entity_poly.type
_entity_poly.pdbx_seq_one_letter_code
_entity_poly.pdbx_strand_id
1 'polypeptide(L)'
;MLRNNDKVKLNRSNLIKKIEEQQLQITDYENKLKDLIRAYKGLTAEKNALQTAVKVLGLRQETATSSQGRSHLDADAEEKEFSEEDQVESLKRSLEVLITEKSNLEAAFRSDRKALLVENEALKERLTKAADETEAQAERLENRLLELRSKIKLIEGDREKELSDHGSVLAAIQQQYAKECVNSEHLEKRITDLHQKLCEKEEASKVLEMDIVSLKEELSRTQTEVKFWQKRAEKTPAIQVLESELQDVKESSKNEIIELKKKLMDTMNTGRESRLHELEQRLQEMSIEIGVFNKIRTELQQKMDQLEKKNKTLEDENAFLKASKSAKEIDDASIDFKSLEQNFIEIAQKLRNSKEAVNFHELLGLEEISCKRKNEFEKCKLQTEAVLNGKSMKVDALENTGTLYTLSLLPVNECSSCAAAEGDLRHMRATVAELHEKFHSLEIDHANVKSSYEEKTTQLQLKIVEMEKAQESSASDLRNQMHQKVVEMESEMQKQRIRALDILAEKENELEITKAILASIRSQPNVDPVDPPQGTSFRSVKYRKTCSHDLFGSNASIDERRTGEIRNVIDHSSSDVDSCSSVVDEHHLERLSTSPNNAQVLFNIPGIITTAETRNIFYEQQLVRKDKQIMELRNAMHVAELNARDIQQAALTKDLQHFEMVEKLKDEIRVLEGKLKFLSVDSNMEYLRNVFIQLLHCDNSSGRKHILKAIGAVLKLSVGEMRAIERHKL
;
A
#
# COMPACT_ATOMS: atom_id res chain seq x y z
N MET A 1 -11.14 -1.16 63.09
CA MET A 1 -11.96 -1.45 64.29
C MET A 1 -13.13 -2.42 64.02
N LEU A 2 -13.86 -2.33 62.91
CA LEU A 2 -15.04 -3.18 62.63
C LEU A 2 -14.74 -4.70 62.56
N ARG A 3 -13.62 -5.13 61.97
CA ARG A 3 -13.29 -6.57 61.80
C ARG A 3 -13.06 -7.33 63.12
N ASN A 4 -12.60 -6.65 64.18
CA ASN A 4 -12.43 -7.30 65.50
C ASN A 4 -13.78 -7.50 66.21
N ASN A 5 -14.75 -6.60 66.00
CA ASN A 5 -16.09 -6.77 66.56
C ASN A 5 -16.80 -8.00 65.98
N ASP A 6 -16.57 -8.34 64.71
CA ASP A 6 -17.17 -9.54 64.11
C ASP A 6 -16.58 -10.83 64.68
N LYS A 7 -15.26 -10.89 64.90
CA LYS A 7 -14.63 -12.03 65.60
C LYS A 7 -15.14 -12.19 67.02
N VAL A 8 -15.30 -11.09 67.76
CA VAL A 8 -15.85 -11.10 69.12
C VAL A 8 -17.33 -11.52 69.11
N LYS A 9 -18.14 -11.06 68.14
CA LYS A 9 -19.52 -11.50 67.95
C LYS A 9 -19.62 -12.98 67.60
N LEU A 10 -18.75 -13.49 66.72
CA LEU A 10 -18.71 -14.90 66.34
C LEU A 10 -18.29 -15.77 67.54
N ASN A 11 -17.28 -15.35 68.31
CA ASN A 11 -16.89 -16.04 69.54
C ASN A 11 -18.00 -16.00 70.59
N ARG A 12 -18.68 -14.86 70.75
CA ARG A 12 -19.84 -14.74 71.65
C ARG A 12 -20.99 -15.63 71.19
N SER A 13 -21.28 -15.70 69.89
CA SER A 13 -22.30 -16.58 69.32
C SER A 13 -21.97 -18.05 69.50
N ASN A 14 -20.72 -18.46 69.25
CA ASN A 14 -20.26 -19.83 69.50
C ASN A 14 -20.31 -20.19 70.99
N LEU A 15 -20.01 -19.23 71.88
CA LEU A 15 -20.11 -19.43 73.32
C LEU A 15 -21.57 -19.57 73.76
N ILE A 16 -22.48 -18.74 73.23
CA ILE A 16 -23.93 -18.86 73.47
C ILE A 16 -24.44 -20.22 72.98
N LYS A 17 -24.09 -20.65 71.76
CA LYS A 17 -24.45 -21.98 71.25
C LYS A 17 -23.96 -23.11 72.15
N LYS A 18 -22.72 -23.04 72.64
CA LYS A 18 -22.21 -24.03 73.60
C LYS A 18 -22.97 -24.01 74.93
N ILE A 19 -23.36 -22.83 75.42
CA ILE A 19 -24.17 -22.71 76.63
C ILE A 19 -25.56 -23.32 76.40
N GLU A 20 -26.19 -23.06 75.26
CA GLU A 20 -27.47 -23.65 74.86
C GLU A 20 -27.38 -25.17 74.74
N GLU A 21 -26.33 -25.69 74.08
CA GLU A 21 -26.04 -27.14 74.01
C GLU A 21 -25.85 -27.75 75.40
N GLN A 22 -25.09 -27.08 76.27
CA GLN A 22 -24.88 -27.54 77.64
C GLN A 22 -26.17 -27.51 78.47
N GLN A 23 -27.00 -26.48 78.32
CA GLN A 23 -28.31 -26.40 78.97
C GLN A 23 -29.22 -27.54 78.51
N LEU A 24 -29.28 -27.80 77.20
CA LEU A 24 -30.04 -28.91 76.65
C LEU A 24 -29.54 -30.25 77.22
N GLN A 25 -28.23 -30.44 77.26
CA GLN A 25 -27.62 -31.66 77.80
C GLN A 25 -27.90 -31.82 79.30
N ILE A 26 -27.86 -30.73 80.08
CA ILE A 26 -28.23 -30.74 81.51
C ILE A 26 -29.71 -31.12 81.67
N THR A 27 -30.61 -30.53 80.88
CA THR A 27 -32.04 -30.88 80.95
C THR A 27 -32.29 -32.35 80.62
N ASP A 28 -31.55 -32.93 79.67
CA ASP A 28 -31.61 -34.36 79.37
C ASP A 28 -31.10 -35.22 80.53
N TYR A 29 -29.97 -34.84 81.15
CA TYR A 29 -29.46 -35.53 82.34
C TYR A 29 -30.40 -35.42 83.54
N GLU A 30 -31.03 -34.26 83.76
CA GLU A 30 -32.03 -34.07 84.80
C GLU A 30 -33.26 -34.96 84.58
N ASN A 31 -33.73 -35.08 83.34
CA ASN A 31 -34.86 -35.96 83.02
C ASN A 31 -34.49 -37.44 83.22
N LYS A 32 -33.32 -37.87 82.73
CA LYS A 32 -32.80 -39.22 82.96
C LYS A 32 -32.65 -39.53 84.45
N LEU A 33 -32.18 -38.56 85.24
CA LEU A 33 -32.04 -38.72 86.69
C LEU A 33 -33.40 -38.84 87.38
N LYS A 34 -34.40 -38.03 86.99
CA LYS A 34 -35.77 -38.14 87.50
C LYS A 34 -36.38 -39.51 87.22
N ASP A 35 -36.15 -40.04 86.02
CA ASP A 35 -36.62 -41.37 85.63
C ASP A 35 -35.91 -42.48 86.43
N LEU A 36 -34.60 -42.37 86.64
CA LEU A 36 -33.82 -43.29 87.48
C LEU A 36 -34.31 -43.29 88.93
N ILE A 37 -34.57 -42.10 89.50
CA ILE A 37 -35.11 -41.96 90.86
C ILE A 37 -36.50 -42.61 90.95
N ARG A 38 -37.35 -42.43 89.93
CA ARG A 38 -38.68 -43.07 89.87
C ARG A 38 -38.55 -44.60 89.84
N ALA A 39 -37.66 -45.13 89.00
CA ALA A 39 -37.38 -46.56 88.92
C ALA A 39 -36.85 -47.14 90.25
N TYR A 40 -35.93 -46.43 90.91
CA TYR A 40 -35.39 -46.84 92.21
C TYR A 40 -36.45 -46.84 93.31
N LYS A 41 -37.35 -45.84 93.31
CA LYS A 41 -38.49 -45.78 94.23
C LYS A 41 -39.45 -46.95 94.01
N GLY A 42 -39.77 -47.28 92.76
CA GLY A 42 -40.59 -48.44 92.40
C GLY A 42 -39.95 -49.76 92.87
N LEU A 43 -38.66 -49.97 92.57
CA LEU A 43 -37.92 -51.15 93.02
C LEU A 43 -37.87 -51.26 94.56
N THR A 44 -37.77 -50.14 95.26
CA THR A 44 -37.81 -50.10 96.73
C THR A 44 -39.20 -50.49 97.25
N ALA A 45 -40.27 -50.02 96.59
CA ALA A 45 -41.64 -50.42 96.92
C ALA A 45 -41.86 -51.92 96.70
N GLU A 46 -41.38 -52.49 95.59
CA GLU A 46 -41.40 -53.93 95.33
C GLU A 46 -40.64 -54.72 96.42
N LYS A 47 -39.41 -54.31 96.74
CA LYS A 47 -38.60 -54.95 97.79
C LYS A 47 -39.32 -54.94 99.14
N ASN A 48 -39.93 -53.82 99.52
CA ASN A 48 -40.66 -53.70 100.77
C ASN A 48 -41.94 -54.56 100.77
N ALA A 49 -42.66 -54.62 99.66
CA ALA A 49 -43.83 -55.49 99.50
C ALA A 49 -43.45 -56.98 99.56
N LEU A 50 -42.38 -57.38 98.87
CA LEU A 50 -41.82 -58.74 98.95
C LEU A 50 -41.37 -59.10 100.36
N GLN A 51 -40.65 -58.20 101.05
CA GLN A 51 -40.21 -58.45 102.42
C GLN A 51 -41.41 -58.60 103.38
N THR A 52 -42.47 -57.82 103.17
CA THR A 52 -43.71 -57.93 103.95
C THR A 52 -44.41 -59.27 103.68
N ALA A 53 -44.53 -59.66 102.41
CA ALA A 53 -45.10 -60.95 102.02
C ALA A 53 -44.29 -62.13 102.57
N VAL A 54 -42.97 -62.09 102.51
CA VAL A 54 -42.07 -63.12 103.07
C VAL A 54 -42.22 -63.21 104.58
N LYS A 55 -42.30 -62.08 105.30
CA LYS A 55 -42.53 -62.07 106.76
C LYS A 55 -43.87 -62.71 107.13
N VAL A 56 -44.95 -62.36 106.43
CA VAL A 56 -46.28 -62.93 106.69
C VAL A 56 -46.34 -64.42 106.37
N LEU A 57 -45.73 -64.86 105.26
CA LEU A 57 -45.63 -66.28 104.90
C LEU A 57 -44.73 -67.06 105.87
N GLY A 58 -43.65 -66.44 106.37
CA GLY A 58 -42.78 -67.01 107.39
C GLY A 58 -43.51 -67.28 108.71
N LEU A 59 -44.27 -66.29 109.20
CA LEU A 59 -45.13 -66.44 110.39
C LEU A 59 -46.15 -67.58 110.20
N ARG A 60 -46.69 -67.73 108.98
CA ARG A 60 -47.64 -68.80 108.63
C ARG A 60 -47.00 -70.19 108.59
N GLN A 61 -45.69 -70.29 108.33
CA GLN A 61 -44.94 -71.55 108.35
C GLN A 61 -44.57 -71.98 109.79
N GLU A 62 -44.32 -71.01 110.67
CA GLU A 62 -44.09 -71.24 112.10
C GLU A 62 -45.37 -71.71 112.80
N THR A 63 -46.54 -71.15 112.47
CA THR A 63 -47.82 -71.63 113.04
C THR A 63 -48.20 -73.04 112.58
N ALA A 64 -47.85 -73.43 111.34
CA ALA A 64 -48.10 -74.78 110.86
C ALA A 64 -47.17 -75.84 111.49
N THR A 65 -45.92 -75.48 111.79
CA THR A 65 -44.93 -76.41 112.37
C THR A 65 -45.00 -76.52 113.90
N SER A 66 -45.58 -75.53 114.59
CA SER A 66 -45.70 -75.54 116.07
C SER A 66 -46.85 -76.41 116.63
N SER A 67 -47.56 -77.17 115.78
CA SER A 67 -48.57 -78.14 116.24
C SER A 67 -47.99 -79.41 116.91
N GLN A 68 -46.67 -79.46 117.14
CA GLN A 68 -46.02 -80.49 117.96
C GLN A 68 -44.96 -79.87 118.89
N GLY A 69 -45.30 -79.52 120.14
CA GLY A 69 -44.26 -79.30 121.17
C GLY A 69 -44.52 -78.27 122.26
N ARG A 70 -45.34 -78.68 123.22
CA ARG A 70 -45.41 -78.29 124.64
C ARG A 70 -44.23 -77.51 125.27
N SER A 71 -44.61 -76.43 126.00
CA SER A 71 -44.02 -75.80 127.20
C SER A 71 -42.71 -75.00 127.13
N HIS A 72 -42.77 -73.69 127.42
CA HIS A 72 -42.43 -73.08 128.73
C HIS A 72 -41.88 -71.63 128.59
N LEU A 73 -42.68 -70.65 129.03
CA LEU A 73 -42.38 -69.32 129.59
C LEU A 73 -41.22 -68.49 128.98
N ASP A 74 -41.56 -67.46 128.22
CA ASP A 74 -41.13 -66.08 128.50
C ASP A 74 -42.20 -65.12 127.96
N ALA A 75 -42.60 -64.20 128.83
CA ALA A 75 -43.66 -63.22 128.64
C ALA A 75 -42.99 -61.87 128.42
N ASP A 76 -42.94 -61.40 127.18
CA ASP A 76 -42.78 -59.98 126.87
C ASP A 76 -43.35 -59.70 125.48
N ALA A 77 -44.20 -58.67 125.43
CA ALA A 77 -44.65 -57.95 124.24
C ALA A 77 -45.43 -58.76 123.19
N GLU A 78 -46.76 -58.78 123.37
CA GLU A 78 -47.75 -58.67 122.31
C GLU A 78 -47.35 -59.25 120.95
N GLU A 79 -47.23 -60.57 120.91
CA GLU A 79 -47.70 -61.34 119.77
C GLU A 79 -49.19 -61.02 119.62
N LYS A 80 -49.50 -59.86 119.03
CA LYS A 80 -50.77 -59.69 118.35
C LYS A 80 -50.76 -60.77 117.31
N GLU A 81 -51.43 -61.87 117.65
CA GLU A 81 -52.01 -62.79 116.69
C GLU A 81 -52.66 -61.92 115.64
N PHE A 82 -51.94 -61.67 114.56
CA PHE A 82 -52.52 -61.06 113.39
C PHE A 82 -53.63 -62.03 113.01
N SER A 83 -54.88 -61.57 113.10
CA SER A 83 -56.02 -62.33 112.61
C SER A 83 -55.66 -62.84 111.22
N GLU A 84 -56.08 -64.04 110.85
CA GLU A 84 -55.85 -64.55 109.49
C GLU A 84 -56.29 -63.51 108.43
N GLU A 85 -57.29 -62.69 108.77
CA GLU A 85 -57.73 -61.52 108.01
C GLU A 85 -56.62 -60.48 107.80
N ASP A 86 -55.90 -60.06 108.85
CA ASP A 86 -54.84 -59.07 108.74
C ASP A 86 -53.63 -59.59 107.93
N GLN A 87 -53.29 -60.86 108.09
CA GLN A 87 -52.25 -61.52 107.29
C GLN A 87 -52.64 -61.57 105.82
N VAL A 88 -53.89 -61.96 105.53
CA VAL A 88 -54.45 -61.98 104.18
C VAL A 88 -54.52 -60.59 103.59
N GLU A 89 -54.90 -59.56 104.36
CA GLU A 89 -54.89 -58.17 103.90
C GLU A 89 -53.49 -57.65 103.63
N SER A 90 -52.51 -57.95 104.48
CA SER A 90 -51.11 -57.59 104.27
C SER A 90 -50.54 -58.22 103.00
N LEU A 91 -50.87 -59.48 102.74
CA LEU A 91 -50.53 -60.18 101.51
C LEU A 91 -51.26 -59.59 100.29
N LYS A 92 -52.54 -59.24 100.40
CA LYS A 92 -53.31 -58.56 99.33
C LYS A 92 -52.69 -57.21 98.97
N ARG A 93 -52.37 -56.37 99.95
CA ARG A 93 -51.71 -55.06 99.71
C ARG A 93 -50.34 -55.23 99.08
N SER A 94 -49.55 -56.20 99.55
CA SER A 94 -48.22 -56.50 98.98
C SER A 94 -48.33 -56.99 97.54
N LEU A 95 -49.28 -57.87 97.25
CA LEU A 95 -49.56 -58.37 95.91
C LEU A 95 -50.03 -57.25 94.97
N GLU A 96 -50.88 -56.34 95.45
CA GLU A 96 -51.35 -55.18 94.69
C GLU A 96 -50.21 -54.23 94.32
N VAL A 97 -49.28 -53.96 95.25
CA VAL A 97 -48.05 -53.19 94.96
C VAL A 97 -47.20 -53.90 93.91
N LEU A 98 -47.00 -55.22 94.01
CA LEU A 98 -46.24 -55.97 93.01
C LEU A 98 -46.93 -55.98 91.64
N ILE A 99 -48.27 -56.05 91.59
CA ILE A 99 -49.03 -56.00 90.33
C ILE A 99 -48.91 -54.62 89.68
N THR A 100 -49.03 -53.55 90.46
CA THR A 100 -48.96 -52.17 89.95
C THR A 100 -47.55 -51.81 89.48
N GLU A 101 -46.51 -52.13 90.24
CA GLU A 101 -45.12 -51.92 89.83
C GLU A 101 -44.74 -52.78 88.62
N LYS A 102 -45.15 -54.06 88.59
CA LYS A 102 -44.98 -54.91 87.39
C LYS A 102 -45.67 -54.32 86.17
N SER A 103 -46.89 -53.81 86.32
CA SER A 103 -47.61 -53.17 85.21
C SER A 103 -46.92 -51.88 84.74
N ASN A 104 -46.38 -51.09 85.65
CA ASN A 104 -45.62 -49.87 85.32
C ASN A 104 -44.31 -50.21 84.59
N LEU A 105 -43.59 -51.22 85.07
CA LEU A 105 -42.36 -51.70 84.48
C LEU A 105 -42.61 -52.27 83.07
N GLU A 106 -43.65 -53.09 82.90
CA GLU A 106 -44.06 -53.60 81.57
C GLU A 106 -44.48 -52.47 80.62
N ALA A 107 -45.18 -51.43 81.12
CA ALA A 107 -45.53 -50.26 80.33
C ALA A 107 -44.28 -49.48 79.90
N ALA A 108 -43.33 -49.27 80.80
CA ALA A 108 -42.05 -48.64 80.52
C ALA A 108 -41.27 -49.43 79.44
N PHE A 109 -41.14 -50.75 79.60
CA PHE A 109 -40.50 -51.62 78.61
C PHE A 109 -41.19 -51.58 77.24
N ARG A 110 -42.52 -51.57 77.19
CA ARG A 110 -43.26 -51.43 75.93
C ARG A 110 -43.01 -50.08 75.26
N SER A 111 -42.96 -49.00 76.05
CA SER A 111 -42.68 -47.66 75.54
C SER A 111 -41.26 -47.52 75.01
N ASP A 112 -40.26 -48.08 75.73
CA ASP A 112 -38.86 -48.08 75.34
C ASP A 112 -38.63 -48.90 74.07
N ARG A 113 -39.19 -50.12 74.00
CA ARG A 113 -39.16 -50.92 72.77
C ARG A 113 -39.77 -50.18 71.57
N LYS A 114 -40.87 -49.44 71.77
CA LYS A 114 -41.48 -48.63 70.70
C LYS A 114 -40.58 -47.45 70.31
N ALA A 115 -39.98 -46.76 71.28
CA ALA A 115 -39.05 -45.66 71.04
C ALA A 115 -37.81 -46.13 70.24
N LEU A 116 -37.20 -47.25 70.65
CA LEU A 116 -36.06 -47.85 69.95
C LEU A 116 -36.40 -48.29 68.53
N LEU A 117 -37.61 -48.81 68.29
CA LEU A 117 -38.06 -49.15 66.94
C LEU A 117 -38.22 -47.90 66.06
N VAL A 118 -38.84 -46.84 66.59
CA VAL A 118 -38.98 -45.56 65.86
C VAL A 118 -37.61 -44.92 65.60
N GLU A 119 -36.68 -44.99 66.54
CA GLU A 119 -35.31 -44.51 66.34
C GLU A 119 -34.58 -45.33 65.28
N ASN A 120 -34.73 -46.66 65.28
CA ASN A 120 -34.14 -47.54 64.29
C ASN A 120 -34.71 -47.28 62.88
N GLU A 121 -36.02 -47.08 62.75
CA GLU A 121 -36.68 -46.66 61.51
C GLU A 121 -36.16 -45.29 61.05
N ALA A 122 -36.09 -44.31 61.95
CA ALA A 122 -35.56 -42.99 61.63
C ALA A 122 -34.06 -43.02 61.22
N LEU A 123 -33.24 -43.86 61.85
CA LEU A 123 -31.84 -44.06 61.48
C LEU A 123 -31.70 -44.74 60.12
N LYS A 124 -32.55 -45.74 59.81
CA LYS A 124 -32.59 -46.37 58.49
C LYS A 124 -33.00 -45.38 57.41
N GLU A 125 -34.04 -44.57 57.64
CA GLU A 125 -34.44 -43.53 56.69
C GLU A 125 -33.35 -42.48 56.47
N ARG A 126 -32.64 -42.07 57.53
CA ARG A 126 -31.50 -41.15 57.37
C ARG A 126 -30.37 -41.79 56.58
N LEU A 127 -30.11 -43.08 56.79
CA LEU A 127 -29.08 -43.82 56.06
C LEU A 127 -29.45 -43.97 54.59
N THR A 128 -30.70 -44.30 54.26
CA THR A 128 -31.15 -44.37 52.86
C THR A 128 -31.13 -43.02 52.18
N LYS A 129 -31.61 -41.95 52.84
CA LYS A 129 -31.53 -40.57 52.31
C LYS A 129 -30.09 -40.16 52.05
N ALA A 130 -29.17 -40.44 52.97
CA ALA A 130 -27.76 -40.15 52.78
C ALA A 130 -27.16 -40.97 51.62
N ALA A 131 -27.55 -42.25 51.47
CA ALA A 131 -27.11 -43.09 50.36
C ALA A 131 -27.60 -42.54 49.00
N ASP A 132 -28.89 -42.24 48.87
CA ASP A 132 -29.50 -41.67 47.66
C ASP A 132 -28.87 -40.32 47.31
N GLU A 133 -28.57 -39.47 48.30
CA GLU A 133 -27.88 -38.20 48.09
C GLU A 133 -26.45 -38.40 47.57
N THR A 134 -25.72 -39.39 48.09
CA THR A 134 -24.36 -39.70 47.62
C THR A 134 -24.36 -40.30 46.22
N GLU A 135 -25.34 -41.15 45.89
CA GLU A 135 -25.52 -41.72 44.55
C GLU A 135 -25.87 -40.63 43.54
N ALA A 136 -26.82 -39.75 43.87
CA ALA A 136 -27.16 -38.60 43.02
C ALA A 136 -25.98 -37.64 42.81
N GLN A 137 -25.09 -37.48 43.80
CA GLN A 137 -23.85 -36.71 43.63
C GLN A 137 -22.86 -37.42 42.70
N ALA A 138 -22.72 -38.75 42.82
CA ALA A 138 -21.88 -39.55 41.95
C ALA A 138 -22.35 -39.48 40.49
N GLU A 139 -23.66 -39.62 40.23
CA GLU A 139 -24.24 -39.50 38.89
C GLU A 139 -24.03 -38.10 38.28
N ARG A 140 -24.19 -37.02 39.08
CA ARG A 140 -23.91 -35.66 38.62
C ARG A 140 -22.46 -35.47 38.21
N LEU A 141 -21.52 -36.02 38.99
CA LEU A 141 -20.09 -35.96 38.68
C LEU A 141 -19.76 -36.81 37.45
N GLU A 142 -20.36 -37.99 37.29
CA GLU A 142 -20.18 -38.83 36.10
C GLU A 142 -20.68 -38.13 34.83
N ASN A 143 -21.88 -37.55 34.86
CA ASN A 143 -22.41 -36.76 33.75
C ASN A 143 -21.49 -35.59 33.40
N ARG A 144 -20.95 -34.87 34.40
CA ARG A 144 -20.00 -33.80 34.16
C ARG A 144 -18.69 -34.30 33.56
N LEU A 145 -18.20 -35.47 33.99
CA LEU A 145 -17.03 -36.11 33.38
C LEU A 145 -17.29 -36.51 31.93
N LEU A 146 -18.48 -37.02 31.59
CA LEU A 146 -18.86 -37.33 30.22
C LEU A 146 -18.90 -36.07 29.33
N GLU A 147 -19.47 -34.96 29.83
CA GLU A 147 -19.46 -33.66 29.13
C GLU A 147 -18.04 -33.13 28.91
N LEU A 148 -17.16 -33.25 29.91
CA LEU A 148 -15.77 -32.82 29.76
C LEU A 148 -15.02 -33.70 28.78
N ARG A 149 -15.24 -35.02 28.80
CA ARG A 149 -14.67 -35.95 27.83
C ARG A 149 -15.14 -35.66 26.40
N SER A 150 -16.40 -35.32 26.19
CA SER A 150 -16.90 -34.97 24.85
C SER A 150 -16.33 -33.63 24.36
N LYS A 151 -16.21 -32.62 25.24
CA LYS A 151 -15.53 -31.36 24.92
C LYS A 151 -14.06 -31.55 24.58
N ILE A 152 -13.34 -32.40 25.32
CA ILE A 152 -11.94 -32.72 25.04
C ILE A 152 -11.81 -33.37 23.65
N LYS A 153 -12.66 -34.35 23.32
CA LYS A 153 -12.66 -34.98 21.98
C LYS A 153 -12.91 -33.98 20.85
N LEU A 154 -13.81 -33.01 21.06
CA LEU A 154 -14.07 -31.96 20.07
C LEU A 154 -12.83 -31.08 19.86
N ILE A 155 -12.20 -30.63 20.96
CA ILE A 155 -10.97 -29.81 20.91
C ILE A 155 -9.81 -30.58 20.26
N GLU A 156 -9.68 -31.88 20.53
CA GLU A 156 -8.67 -32.72 19.88
C GLU A 156 -8.92 -32.80 18.36
N GLY A 157 -10.16 -33.01 17.92
CA GLY A 157 -10.51 -33.02 16.50
C GLY A 157 -10.30 -31.68 15.80
N ASP A 158 -10.66 -30.56 16.46
CA ASP A 158 -10.41 -29.22 15.93
C ASP A 158 -8.89 -28.95 15.81
N ARG A 159 -8.10 -29.34 16.83
CA ARG A 159 -6.64 -29.21 16.81
C ARG A 159 -6.00 -30.06 15.70
N GLU A 160 -6.48 -31.28 15.48
CA GLU A 160 -6.01 -32.13 14.37
C GLU A 160 -6.33 -31.51 13.00
N LYS A 161 -7.52 -30.92 12.85
CA LYS A 161 -7.90 -30.21 11.63
C LYS A 161 -7.01 -28.97 11.40
N GLU A 162 -6.77 -28.16 12.43
CA GLU A 162 -5.86 -27.01 12.35
C GLU A 162 -4.43 -27.46 11.95
N LEU A 163 -3.92 -28.53 12.53
CA LEU A 163 -2.61 -29.10 12.16
C LEU A 163 -2.58 -29.59 10.71
N SER A 164 -3.66 -30.19 10.22
CA SER A 164 -3.80 -30.61 8.82
C SER A 164 -3.85 -29.42 7.86
N ASP A 165 -4.60 -28.36 8.21
CA ASP A 165 -4.70 -27.13 7.42
C ASP A 165 -3.35 -26.40 7.39
N HIS A 166 -2.66 -26.28 8.53
CA HIS A 166 -1.30 -25.74 8.60
C HIS A 166 -0.31 -26.56 7.77
N GLY A 167 -0.39 -27.90 7.81
CA GLY A 167 0.42 -28.77 6.97
C GLY A 167 0.20 -28.52 5.48
N SER A 168 -1.06 -28.34 5.06
CA SER A 168 -1.43 -28.04 3.67
C SER A 168 -0.93 -26.66 3.22
N VAL A 169 -1.05 -25.65 4.07
CA VAL A 169 -0.53 -24.30 3.81
C VAL A 169 1.00 -24.31 3.70
N LEU A 170 1.71 -24.99 4.59
CA LEU A 170 3.17 -25.12 4.53
C LEU A 170 3.62 -25.83 3.25
N ALA A 171 2.93 -26.90 2.84
CA ALA A 171 3.22 -27.58 1.57
C ALA A 171 3.01 -26.65 0.36
N ALA A 172 1.96 -25.84 0.37
CA ALA A 172 1.69 -24.85 -0.68
C ALA A 172 2.78 -23.76 -0.73
N ILE A 173 3.20 -23.23 0.43
CA ILE A 173 4.28 -22.24 0.54
C ILE A 173 5.61 -22.82 0.05
N GLN A 174 5.96 -24.04 0.45
CA GLN A 174 7.17 -24.72 -0.02
C GLN A 174 7.15 -24.94 -1.54
N GLN A 175 6.01 -25.32 -2.10
CA GLN A 175 5.85 -25.47 -3.55
C GLN A 175 6.00 -24.13 -4.27
N GLN A 176 5.45 -23.04 -3.71
CA GLN A 176 5.58 -21.71 -4.28
C GLN A 176 7.03 -21.20 -4.21
N TYR A 177 7.71 -21.40 -3.08
CA TYR A 177 9.12 -21.09 -2.93
C TYR A 177 9.99 -21.83 -3.95
N ALA A 178 9.74 -23.12 -4.18
CA ALA A 178 10.45 -23.89 -5.19
C ALA A 178 10.21 -23.34 -6.61
N LYS A 179 8.98 -22.97 -6.95
CA LYS A 179 8.65 -22.31 -8.23
C LYS A 179 9.35 -20.96 -8.37
N GLU A 180 9.40 -20.18 -7.30
CA GLU A 180 10.05 -18.87 -7.29
C GLU A 180 11.57 -18.97 -7.44
N CYS A 181 12.22 -19.96 -6.81
CA CYS A 181 13.64 -20.24 -7.01
C CYS A 181 13.94 -20.54 -8.48
N VAL A 182 13.16 -21.42 -9.12
CA VAL A 182 13.32 -21.75 -10.55
C VAL A 182 13.11 -20.50 -11.43
N ASN A 183 12.12 -19.66 -11.10
CA ASN A 183 11.90 -18.41 -11.82
C ASN A 183 13.05 -17.41 -11.63
N SER A 184 13.59 -17.30 -10.41
CA SER A 184 14.76 -16.46 -10.11
C SER A 184 15.98 -16.92 -10.92
N GLU A 185 16.26 -18.23 -10.92
CA GLU A 185 17.34 -18.80 -11.73
C GLU A 185 17.15 -18.52 -13.23
N HIS A 186 15.92 -18.58 -13.74
CA HIS A 186 15.64 -18.25 -15.14
C HIS A 186 15.88 -16.77 -15.46
N LEU A 187 15.44 -15.86 -14.58
CA LEU A 187 15.69 -14.42 -14.74
C LEU A 187 17.18 -14.08 -14.62
N GLU A 188 17.90 -14.70 -13.69
CA GLU A 188 19.35 -14.55 -13.56
C GLU A 188 20.08 -15.00 -14.83
N LYS A 189 19.73 -16.17 -15.39
CA LYS A 189 20.27 -16.63 -16.69
C LYS A 189 19.98 -15.63 -17.81
N ARG A 190 18.75 -15.09 -17.87
CA ARG A 190 18.40 -14.08 -18.88
C ARG A 190 19.20 -12.79 -18.70
N ILE A 191 19.45 -12.37 -17.46
CA ILE A 191 20.25 -11.21 -17.13
C ILE A 191 21.71 -11.45 -17.54
N THR A 192 22.29 -12.62 -17.25
CA THR A 192 23.66 -12.95 -17.68
C THR A 192 23.79 -12.99 -19.20
N ASP A 193 22.80 -13.54 -19.91
CA ASP A 193 22.78 -13.57 -21.38
C ASP A 193 22.72 -12.15 -21.97
N LEU A 194 21.93 -11.25 -21.35
CA LEU A 194 21.83 -9.86 -21.79
C LEU A 194 23.11 -9.08 -21.48
N HIS A 195 23.72 -9.28 -20.32
CA HIS A 195 25.01 -8.69 -20.00
C HIS A 195 26.10 -9.18 -20.95
N GLN A 196 26.14 -10.47 -21.28
CA GLN A 196 27.09 -11.00 -22.27
C GLN A 196 26.91 -10.33 -23.64
N LYS A 197 25.67 -10.24 -24.14
CA LYS A 197 25.37 -9.54 -25.40
C LYS A 197 25.75 -8.06 -25.35
N LEU A 198 25.59 -7.41 -24.21
CA LEU A 198 25.99 -6.02 -24.03
C LEU A 198 27.51 -5.87 -24.12
N CYS A 199 28.28 -6.75 -23.47
CA CYS A 199 29.74 -6.77 -23.58
C CYS A 199 30.20 -7.00 -25.03
N GLU A 200 29.61 -7.97 -25.73
CA GLU A 200 29.92 -8.23 -27.15
C GLU A 200 29.66 -6.99 -28.04
N LYS A 201 28.59 -6.23 -27.75
CA LYS A 201 28.28 -4.99 -28.46
C LYS A 201 29.21 -3.84 -28.09
N GLU A 202 29.63 -3.75 -26.83
CA GLU A 202 30.60 -2.76 -26.39
C GLU A 202 31.98 -3.01 -27.03
N GLU A 203 32.41 -4.27 -27.12
CA GLU A 203 33.62 -4.66 -27.84
C GLU A 203 33.52 -4.34 -29.33
N ALA A 204 32.39 -4.66 -29.97
CA ALA A 204 32.15 -4.28 -31.36
C ALA A 204 32.16 -2.75 -31.57
N SER A 205 31.62 -1.97 -30.63
CA SER A 205 31.66 -0.50 -30.66
C SER A 205 33.09 0.02 -30.58
N LYS A 206 33.92 -0.53 -29.67
CA LYS A 206 35.34 -0.14 -29.54
C LYS A 206 36.15 -0.43 -30.80
N VAL A 207 35.90 -1.57 -31.46
CA VAL A 207 36.53 -1.89 -32.75
C VAL A 207 36.13 -0.88 -33.83
N LEU A 208 34.83 -0.56 -33.95
CA LEU A 208 34.36 0.43 -34.91
C LEU A 208 34.91 1.83 -34.62
N GLU A 209 35.02 2.23 -33.35
CA GLU A 209 35.64 3.49 -32.96
C GLU A 209 37.12 3.54 -33.33
N MET A 210 37.87 2.44 -33.13
CA MET A 210 39.26 2.31 -33.55
C MET A 210 39.41 2.43 -35.07
N ASP A 211 38.54 1.78 -35.85
CA ASP A 211 38.52 1.87 -37.31
C ASP A 211 38.18 3.29 -37.79
N ILE A 212 37.27 4.00 -37.12
CA ILE A 212 36.97 5.41 -37.43
C ILE A 212 38.20 6.29 -37.19
N VAL A 213 38.93 6.05 -36.10
CA VAL A 213 40.15 6.81 -35.80
C VAL A 213 41.26 6.51 -36.82
N SER A 214 41.47 5.24 -37.18
CA SER A 214 42.47 4.86 -38.18
C SER A 214 42.16 5.45 -39.56
N LEU A 215 40.90 5.37 -40.01
CA LEU A 215 40.44 5.98 -41.25
C LEU A 215 40.57 7.51 -41.24
N LYS A 216 40.30 8.18 -40.12
CA LYS A 216 40.53 9.63 -39.98
C LYS A 216 42.01 9.97 -40.07
N GLU A 217 42.88 9.13 -39.49
CA GLU A 217 44.31 9.32 -39.59
C GLU A 217 44.79 9.12 -41.03
N GLU A 218 44.36 8.07 -41.73
CA GLU A 218 44.65 7.84 -43.15
C GLU A 218 44.14 8.98 -44.04
N LEU A 219 42.92 9.46 -43.79
CA LEU A 219 42.36 10.63 -44.47
C LEU A 219 43.24 11.86 -44.22
N SER A 220 43.73 12.07 -43.00
CA SER A 220 44.62 13.18 -42.69
C SER A 220 45.98 13.05 -43.37
N ARG A 221 46.57 11.84 -43.40
CA ARG A 221 47.84 11.54 -44.08
C ARG A 221 47.71 11.81 -45.57
N THR A 222 46.71 11.22 -46.23
CA THR A 222 46.43 11.44 -47.66
C THR A 222 46.11 12.91 -47.95
N GLN A 223 45.38 13.61 -47.08
CA GLN A 223 45.12 15.04 -47.24
C GLN A 223 46.42 15.88 -47.14
N THR A 224 47.34 15.52 -46.26
CA THR A 224 48.66 16.19 -46.19
C THR A 224 49.53 15.90 -47.40
N GLU A 225 49.52 14.67 -47.91
CA GLU A 225 50.22 14.28 -49.14
C GLU A 225 49.65 15.02 -50.36
N VAL A 226 48.33 15.10 -50.50
CA VAL A 226 47.66 15.88 -51.55
C VAL A 226 48.08 17.35 -51.46
N LYS A 227 48.06 17.95 -50.26
CA LYS A 227 48.52 19.33 -50.06
C LYS A 227 50.01 19.51 -50.39
N PHE A 228 50.84 18.51 -50.09
CA PHE A 228 52.27 18.53 -50.40
C PHE A 228 52.51 18.46 -51.91
N TRP A 229 51.89 17.51 -52.61
CA TRP A 229 51.99 17.39 -54.06
C TRP A 229 51.39 18.57 -54.80
N GLN A 230 50.30 19.14 -54.28
CA GLN A 230 49.74 20.40 -54.78
C GLN A 230 50.77 21.53 -54.70
N LYS A 231 51.36 21.79 -53.53
CA LYS A 231 52.40 22.82 -53.37
C LYS A 231 53.65 22.54 -54.19
N ARG A 232 54.01 21.28 -54.40
CA ARG A 232 55.15 20.89 -55.25
C ARG A 232 54.86 21.13 -56.72
N ALA A 233 53.64 20.85 -57.17
CA ALA A 233 53.18 21.16 -58.52
C ALA A 233 53.21 22.68 -58.75
N GLU A 234 52.64 23.47 -57.84
CA GLU A 234 52.66 24.94 -57.89
C GLU A 234 54.10 25.52 -57.95
N LYS A 235 55.07 24.89 -57.27
CA LYS A 235 56.49 25.35 -57.25
C LYS A 235 57.35 24.85 -58.41
N THR A 236 56.86 23.92 -59.22
CA THR A 236 57.68 23.39 -60.32
C THR A 236 57.80 24.49 -61.37
N PRO A 237 59.01 25.01 -61.70
CA PRO A 237 59.16 26.15 -62.60
C PRO A 237 58.58 25.88 -63.97
N ALA A 238 58.51 24.62 -64.43
CA ALA A 238 57.79 24.27 -65.65
C ALA A 238 56.28 24.53 -65.54
N ILE A 239 55.63 24.21 -64.41
CA ILE A 239 54.22 24.50 -64.18
C ILE A 239 54.01 26.00 -63.94
N GLN A 240 54.92 26.67 -63.24
CA GLN A 240 54.83 28.12 -63.02
C GLN A 240 55.04 28.91 -64.32
N VAL A 241 55.93 28.44 -65.19
CA VAL A 241 56.09 28.94 -66.56
C VAL A 241 54.85 28.62 -67.36
N LEU A 242 54.28 27.41 -67.29
CA LEU A 242 53.02 27.08 -67.97
C LEU A 242 51.82 27.88 -67.44
N GLU A 243 51.75 28.19 -66.14
CA GLU A 243 50.73 29.05 -65.54
C GLU A 243 50.91 30.50 -65.98
N SER A 244 52.15 30.99 -66.03
CA SER A 244 52.48 32.31 -66.55
C SER A 244 52.21 32.40 -68.04
N GLU A 245 52.57 31.37 -68.82
CA GLU A 245 52.28 31.25 -70.25
C GLU A 245 50.77 31.11 -70.50
N LEU A 246 50.04 30.35 -69.70
CA LEU A 246 48.57 30.27 -69.79
C LEU A 246 47.92 31.59 -69.41
N GLN A 247 48.44 32.29 -68.41
CA GLN A 247 47.95 33.60 -68.01
C GLN A 247 48.27 34.66 -69.07
N ASP A 248 49.48 34.65 -69.62
CA ASP A 248 49.94 35.53 -70.71
C ASP A 248 49.17 35.23 -71.99
N VAL A 249 48.93 33.96 -72.35
CA VAL A 249 48.09 33.57 -73.49
C VAL A 249 46.63 33.93 -73.22
N LYS A 250 46.12 33.79 -71.99
CA LYS A 250 44.77 34.22 -71.62
C LYS A 250 44.63 35.74 -71.68
N GLU A 251 45.65 36.50 -71.29
CA GLU A 251 45.67 37.96 -71.40
C GLU A 251 45.87 38.41 -72.84
N SER A 252 46.77 37.79 -73.61
CA SER A 252 46.95 38.04 -75.05
C SER A 252 45.67 37.74 -75.80
N SER A 253 45.04 36.58 -75.59
CA SER A 253 43.76 36.24 -76.22
C SER A 253 42.63 37.18 -75.79
N LYS A 254 42.55 37.58 -74.51
CA LYS A 254 41.60 38.62 -74.06
C LYS A 254 41.86 39.96 -74.76
N ASN A 255 43.12 40.38 -74.86
CA ASN A 255 43.53 41.63 -75.47
C ASN A 255 43.27 41.63 -76.99
N GLU A 256 43.55 40.52 -77.67
CA GLU A 256 43.22 40.29 -79.07
C GLU A 256 41.71 40.28 -79.28
N ILE A 257 40.93 39.64 -78.41
CA ILE A 257 39.46 39.70 -78.46
C ILE A 257 38.98 41.14 -78.26
N ILE A 258 39.58 41.90 -77.34
CA ILE A 258 39.24 43.32 -77.11
C ILE A 258 39.63 44.15 -78.34
N GLU A 259 40.80 43.93 -78.92
CA GLU A 259 41.29 44.67 -80.09
C GLU A 259 40.46 44.34 -81.34
N LEU A 260 40.10 43.07 -81.55
CA LEU A 260 39.19 42.66 -82.61
C LEU A 260 37.79 43.25 -82.40
N LYS A 261 37.29 43.26 -81.15
CA LYS A 261 36.02 43.95 -80.81
C LYS A 261 36.12 45.45 -81.06
N LYS A 262 37.24 46.08 -80.75
CA LYS A 262 37.49 47.50 -80.99
C LYS A 262 37.55 47.80 -82.49
N LYS A 263 38.35 47.06 -83.26
CA LYS A 263 38.42 47.18 -84.73
C LYS A 263 37.06 46.92 -85.39
N LEU A 264 36.29 45.94 -84.89
CA LEU A 264 34.92 45.70 -85.35
C LEU A 264 34.01 46.89 -85.03
N MET A 265 34.13 47.48 -83.83
CA MET A 265 33.36 48.65 -83.44
C MET A 265 33.75 49.89 -84.26
N ASP A 266 35.05 50.12 -84.47
CA ASP A 266 35.57 51.21 -85.28
C ASP A 266 35.12 51.07 -86.74
N THR A 267 35.20 49.88 -87.35
CA THR A 267 34.72 49.64 -88.73
C THR A 267 33.21 49.83 -88.87
N MET A 268 32.43 49.38 -87.88
CA MET A 268 30.99 49.66 -87.84
C MET A 268 30.69 51.16 -87.67
N ASN A 269 31.46 51.87 -86.86
CA ASN A 269 31.30 53.31 -86.66
C ASN A 269 31.71 54.10 -87.90
N THR A 270 32.84 53.80 -88.53
CA THR A 270 33.25 54.42 -89.80
C THR A 270 32.25 54.14 -90.92
N GLY A 271 31.64 52.94 -90.93
CA GLY A 271 30.57 52.61 -91.89
C GLY A 271 29.29 53.40 -91.61
N ARG A 272 28.90 53.55 -90.34
CA ARG A 272 27.77 54.41 -89.95
C ARG A 272 28.04 55.88 -90.26
N GLU A 273 29.22 56.38 -89.93
CA GLU A 273 29.66 57.75 -90.21
C GLU A 273 29.71 58.00 -91.71
N SER A 274 30.26 57.09 -92.52
CA SER A 274 30.28 57.25 -93.99
C SER A 274 28.87 57.28 -94.56
N ARG A 275 27.96 56.43 -94.06
CA ARG A 275 26.55 56.43 -94.45
C ARG A 275 25.83 57.69 -93.99
N LEU A 276 26.10 58.17 -92.77
CA LEU A 276 25.56 59.43 -92.27
C LEU A 276 26.07 60.58 -93.11
N HIS A 277 27.35 60.59 -93.48
CA HIS A 277 27.93 61.61 -94.36
C HIS A 277 27.33 61.57 -95.77
N GLU A 278 27.12 60.38 -96.34
CA GLU A 278 26.44 60.24 -97.64
C GLU A 278 24.98 60.70 -97.57
N LEU A 279 24.28 60.42 -96.47
CA LEU A 279 22.92 60.89 -96.22
C LEU A 279 22.88 62.41 -95.98
N GLU A 280 23.82 62.97 -95.22
CA GLU A 280 23.98 64.40 -94.99
C GLU A 280 24.30 65.13 -96.29
N GLN A 281 25.19 64.58 -97.12
CA GLN A 281 25.50 65.10 -98.45
C GLN A 281 24.27 65.09 -99.36
N ARG A 282 23.54 63.98 -99.44
CA ARG A 282 22.28 63.90 -100.20
C ARG A 282 21.23 64.87 -99.67
N LEU A 283 21.11 65.02 -98.35
CA LEU A 283 20.21 65.99 -97.74
C LEU A 283 20.63 67.42 -98.09
N GLN A 284 21.93 67.70 -98.16
CA GLN A 284 22.44 69.00 -98.56
C GLN A 284 22.22 69.26 -100.05
N GLU A 285 22.45 68.28 -100.92
CA GLU A 285 22.14 68.35 -102.36
C GLU A 285 20.66 68.60 -102.59
N MET A 286 19.77 67.81 -101.96
CA MET A 286 18.32 68.03 -102.03
C MET A 286 17.91 69.38 -101.43
N SER A 287 18.57 69.83 -100.36
CA SER A 287 18.30 71.15 -99.77
C SER A 287 18.69 72.29 -100.72
N ILE A 288 19.83 72.18 -101.39
CA ILE A 288 20.26 73.11 -102.43
C ILE A 288 19.28 73.08 -103.61
N GLU A 289 18.89 71.89 -104.08
CA GLU A 289 17.88 71.72 -105.15
C GLU A 289 16.54 72.35 -104.77
N ILE A 290 16.03 72.10 -103.56
CA ILE A 290 14.82 72.73 -103.02
C ILE A 290 14.99 74.25 -102.94
N GLY A 291 16.19 74.74 -102.61
CA GLY A 291 16.53 76.17 -102.67
C GLY A 291 16.40 76.75 -104.07
N VAL A 292 16.93 76.05 -105.08
CA VAL A 292 16.81 76.44 -106.50
C VAL A 292 15.35 76.39 -106.96
N PHE A 293 14.61 75.34 -106.62
CA PHE A 293 13.17 75.24 -106.92
C PHE A 293 12.37 76.38 -106.28
N ASN A 294 12.67 76.75 -105.04
CA ASN A 294 12.02 77.88 -104.38
C ASN A 294 12.34 79.20 -105.07
N LYS A 295 13.59 79.42 -105.50
CA LYS A 295 13.97 80.61 -106.25
C LYS A 295 13.21 80.71 -107.57
N ILE A 296 13.18 79.64 -108.36
CA ILE A 296 12.40 79.57 -109.60
C ILE A 296 10.91 79.82 -109.34
N ARG A 297 10.34 79.23 -108.28
CA ARG A 297 8.95 79.46 -107.88
C ARG A 297 8.68 80.93 -107.56
N THR A 298 9.58 81.60 -106.83
CA THR A 298 9.43 83.03 -106.53
C THR A 298 9.56 83.90 -107.78
N GLU A 299 10.45 83.56 -108.70
CA GLU A 299 10.57 84.25 -109.99
C GLU A 299 9.33 84.07 -110.87
N LEU A 300 8.76 82.86 -110.91
CA LEU A 300 7.50 82.58 -111.61
C LEU A 300 6.32 83.31 -110.97
N GLN A 301 6.23 83.36 -109.64
CA GLN A 301 5.21 84.14 -108.94
C GLN A 301 5.31 85.63 -109.30
N GLN A 302 6.53 86.20 -109.29
CA GLN A 302 6.74 87.60 -109.70
C GLN A 302 6.35 87.85 -111.16
N LYS A 303 6.63 86.90 -112.08
CA LYS A 303 6.20 86.99 -113.48
C LYS A 303 4.68 86.90 -113.61
N MET A 304 4.02 86.02 -112.84
CA MET A 304 2.56 85.93 -112.79
C MET A 304 1.95 87.25 -112.28
N ASP A 305 2.43 87.80 -111.18
CA ASP A 305 1.94 89.08 -110.65
C ASP A 305 2.16 90.24 -111.65
N GLN A 306 3.26 90.23 -112.42
CA GLN A 306 3.50 91.19 -113.49
C GLN A 306 2.54 91.03 -114.66
N LEU A 307 2.25 89.79 -115.07
CA LEU A 307 1.28 89.50 -116.12
C LEU A 307 -0.13 89.84 -115.68
N GLU A 308 -0.52 89.54 -114.44
CA GLU A 308 -1.82 89.92 -113.88
C GLU A 308 -1.97 91.44 -113.83
N LYS A 309 -0.94 92.19 -113.42
CA LYS A 309 -0.95 93.66 -113.50
C LYS A 309 -1.11 94.15 -114.93
N LYS A 310 -0.40 93.57 -115.89
CA LYS A 310 -0.54 93.91 -117.32
C LYS A 310 -1.92 93.57 -117.87
N ASN A 311 -2.47 92.42 -117.49
CA ASN A 311 -3.80 92.01 -117.92
C ASN A 311 -4.85 92.95 -117.34
N LYS A 312 -4.70 93.34 -116.07
CA LYS A 312 -5.55 94.36 -115.45
C LYS A 312 -5.44 95.72 -116.14
N THR A 313 -4.24 96.18 -116.49
CA THR A 313 -4.09 97.43 -117.27
C THR A 313 -4.71 97.34 -118.66
N LEU A 314 -4.60 96.19 -119.33
CA LEU A 314 -5.23 95.95 -120.62
C LEU A 314 -6.75 95.81 -120.50
N GLU A 315 -7.26 95.26 -119.41
CA GLU A 315 -8.69 95.22 -119.08
C GLU A 315 -9.24 96.63 -118.83
N ASP A 316 -8.50 97.47 -118.09
CA ASP A 316 -8.84 98.88 -117.86
C ASP A 316 -8.80 99.69 -119.17
N GLU A 317 -7.79 99.48 -120.03
CA GLU A 317 -7.73 100.09 -121.38
C GLU A 317 -8.88 99.59 -122.27
N ASN A 318 -9.19 98.30 -122.25
CA ASN A 318 -10.31 97.75 -123.02
C ASN A 318 -11.66 98.24 -122.50
N ALA A 319 -11.81 98.42 -121.19
CA ALA A 319 -12.99 99.04 -120.59
C ALA A 319 -13.09 100.51 -121.01
N PHE A 320 -11.98 101.24 -121.03
CA PHE A 320 -11.92 102.63 -121.50
C PHE A 320 -12.24 102.75 -122.99
N LEU A 321 -11.73 101.84 -123.82
CA LEU A 321 -12.03 101.78 -125.26
C LEU A 321 -13.49 101.38 -125.51
N LYS A 322 -14.05 100.45 -124.73
CA LYS A 322 -15.49 100.10 -124.79
C LYS A 322 -16.37 101.27 -124.39
N ALA A 323 -16.03 101.99 -123.31
CA ALA A 323 -16.76 103.18 -122.89
C ALA A 323 -16.65 104.33 -123.90
N SER A 324 -15.48 104.48 -124.52
CA SER A 324 -15.26 105.44 -125.62
C SER A 324 -16.03 105.06 -126.89
N LYS A 325 -16.23 103.75 -127.14
CA LYS A 325 -17.05 103.25 -128.25
C LYS A 325 -18.55 103.38 -127.97
N SER A 326 -19.00 103.21 -126.73
CA SER A 326 -20.43 103.36 -126.39
C SER A 326 -20.93 104.81 -126.39
N ALA A 327 -20.04 105.80 -126.49
CA ALA A 327 -20.42 107.21 -126.69
C ALA A 327 -20.67 107.57 -128.17
N LYS A 328 -20.52 106.63 -129.11
CA LYS A 328 -20.82 106.81 -130.54
C LYS A 328 -21.72 105.68 -131.03
N GLU A 329 -22.93 105.61 -130.50
CA GLU A 329 -24.06 104.99 -131.20
C GLU A 329 -24.84 106.10 -131.91
N ILE A 330 -24.85 106.08 -133.25
CA ILE A 330 -25.98 106.38 -134.15
C ILE A 330 -25.65 105.65 -135.47
N ASP A 331 -26.43 104.60 -135.74
CA ASP A 331 -26.71 103.87 -136.99
C ASP A 331 -25.56 103.38 -137.90
N ASP A 332 -25.33 102.06 -137.92
CA ASP A 332 -25.43 101.26 -139.16
C ASP A 332 -25.33 99.72 -138.92
N ALA A 333 -26.38 99.02 -139.36
CA ALA A 333 -26.47 97.60 -139.78
C ALA A 333 -25.77 96.53 -138.92
N SER A 334 -26.47 95.78 -138.05
CA SER A 334 -27.40 94.70 -138.45
C SER A 334 -26.92 93.87 -139.65
N ILE A 335 -25.76 93.22 -139.53
CA ILE A 335 -25.47 92.00 -140.32
C ILE A 335 -26.32 90.89 -139.69
N ASP A 336 -27.53 90.75 -140.20
CA ASP A 336 -28.52 89.76 -139.77
C ASP A 336 -27.90 88.36 -139.81
N PHE A 337 -27.95 87.68 -138.67
CA PHE A 337 -27.52 86.29 -138.47
C PHE A 337 -28.10 85.37 -139.55
N LYS A 338 -29.26 85.70 -140.12
CA LYS A 338 -29.88 84.97 -141.24
C LYS A 338 -29.05 84.99 -142.53
N SER A 339 -28.34 86.08 -142.84
CA SER A 339 -27.48 86.13 -144.02
C SER A 339 -26.26 85.22 -143.88
N LEU A 340 -25.74 85.08 -142.66
CA LEU A 340 -24.64 84.15 -142.37
C LEU A 340 -25.13 82.69 -142.35
N GLU A 341 -26.32 82.46 -141.81
CA GLU A 341 -27.01 81.16 -141.83
C GLU A 341 -27.28 80.71 -143.26
N GLN A 342 -27.74 81.61 -144.14
CA GLN A 342 -27.92 81.33 -145.57
C GLN A 342 -26.59 81.07 -146.30
N ASN A 343 -25.53 81.82 -146.01
CA ASN A 343 -24.21 81.53 -146.57
C ASN A 343 -23.66 80.18 -146.09
N PHE A 344 -23.87 79.83 -144.82
CA PHE A 344 -23.44 78.54 -144.28
C PHE A 344 -24.23 77.38 -144.89
N ILE A 345 -25.55 77.55 -145.07
CA ILE A 345 -26.38 76.58 -145.80
C ILE A 345 -25.92 76.46 -147.26
N GLU A 346 -25.56 77.57 -147.91
CA GLU A 346 -25.08 77.57 -149.28
C GLU A 346 -23.70 76.91 -149.42
N ILE A 347 -22.80 77.12 -148.45
CA ILE A 347 -21.49 76.46 -148.38
C ILE A 347 -21.64 74.97 -148.05
N ALA A 348 -22.56 74.61 -147.15
CA ALA A 348 -22.91 73.21 -146.87
C ALA A 348 -23.54 72.52 -148.09
N GLN A 349 -24.33 73.24 -148.90
CA GLN A 349 -24.81 72.74 -150.19
C GLN A 349 -23.68 72.58 -151.21
N LYS A 350 -22.72 73.52 -151.28
CA LYS A 350 -21.53 73.40 -152.13
C LYS A 350 -20.68 72.18 -151.72
N LEU A 351 -20.47 71.97 -150.42
CA LEU A 351 -19.79 70.79 -149.83
C LEU A 351 -20.54 69.48 -150.05
N ARG A 352 -21.88 69.51 -150.11
CA ARG A 352 -22.68 68.33 -150.48
C ARG A 352 -22.54 67.98 -151.97
N ASN A 353 -22.40 68.99 -152.83
CA ASN A 353 -22.29 68.79 -154.28
C ASN A 353 -20.87 68.43 -154.72
N SER A 354 -19.84 68.90 -154.03
CA SER A 354 -18.47 68.39 -154.15
C SER A 354 -18.35 67.10 -153.33
N LYS A 355 -18.29 65.92 -153.95
CA LYS A 355 -18.15 64.61 -153.26
C LYS A 355 -16.81 64.41 -152.52
N GLU A 356 -16.31 65.42 -151.82
CA GLU A 356 -15.13 65.33 -150.95
C GLU A 356 -15.54 64.84 -149.57
N ALA A 357 -14.99 63.69 -149.19
CA ALA A 357 -15.13 63.12 -147.86
C ALA A 357 -14.34 63.98 -146.86
N VAL A 358 -14.92 65.09 -146.42
CA VAL A 358 -14.32 65.90 -145.36
C VAL A 358 -14.52 65.18 -144.03
N ASN A 359 -13.41 64.74 -143.46
CA ASN A 359 -13.34 64.01 -142.20
C ASN A 359 -13.78 64.93 -141.05
N PHE A 360 -15.05 64.85 -140.66
CA PHE A 360 -15.62 65.63 -139.54
C PHE A 360 -14.87 65.43 -138.21
N HIS A 361 -14.07 64.37 -138.10
CA HIS A 361 -13.29 64.07 -136.90
C HIS A 361 -12.08 64.99 -136.71
N GLU A 362 -11.52 65.59 -137.78
CA GLU A 362 -10.49 66.64 -137.67
C GLU A 362 -11.12 68.03 -137.43
N LEU A 363 -12.36 68.24 -137.89
CA LEU A 363 -13.10 69.47 -137.61
C LEU A 363 -13.55 69.56 -136.13
N LEU A 364 -13.73 68.43 -135.44
CA LEU A 364 -14.22 68.38 -134.06
C LEU A 364 -13.27 67.73 -133.04
N GLY A 365 -12.14 67.15 -133.46
CA GLY A 365 -10.96 66.86 -132.63
C GLY A 365 -11.15 66.00 -131.36
N LEU A 366 -11.63 64.75 -131.47
CA LEU A 366 -11.81 63.84 -130.31
C LEU A 366 -11.11 62.48 -130.48
N GLU A 367 -10.50 62.00 -129.39
CA GLU A 367 -9.35 61.07 -129.28
C GLU A 367 -9.72 59.66 -128.74
N GLU A 368 -8.95 58.61 -129.10
CA GLU A 368 -9.33 57.17 -129.02
C GLU A 368 -8.41 56.36 -128.05
N ILE A 369 -8.93 55.81 -126.94
CA ILE A 369 -8.17 54.97 -125.96
C ILE A 369 -8.98 53.70 -125.61
N SER A 370 -8.58 52.50 -126.07
CA SER A 370 -9.35 51.25 -125.91
C SER A 370 -8.52 49.98 -125.58
N CYS A 371 -8.95 49.26 -124.52
CA CYS A 371 -9.01 47.78 -124.35
C CYS A 371 -7.89 46.84 -123.80
N LYS A 372 -6.75 47.26 -123.21
CA LYS A 372 -5.80 46.27 -122.62
C LYS A 372 -5.87 46.03 -121.09
N ARG A 373 -6.54 46.87 -120.29
CA ARG A 373 -6.52 46.76 -118.80
C ARG A 373 -7.55 45.82 -118.15
N LYS A 374 -8.52 45.25 -118.89
CA LYS A 374 -9.59 44.41 -118.29
C LYS A 374 -9.22 42.93 -118.06
N ASN A 375 -8.23 42.38 -118.75
CA ASN A 375 -7.96 40.93 -118.71
C ASN A 375 -7.06 40.47 -117.54
N GLU A 376 -6.28 41.35 -116.93
CA GLU A 376 -5.38 40.99 -115.82
C GLU A 376 -6.12 40.82 -114.48
N PHE A 377 -7.27 41.48 -114.31
CA PHE A 377 -8.04 41.48 -113.07
C PHE A 377 -8.74 40.13 -112.80
N GLU A 378 -9.26 39.47 -113.85
CA GLU A 378 -10.04 38.23 -113.71
C GLU A 378 -9.17 37.02 -113.30
N LYS A 379 -7.88 37.02 -113.71
CA LYS A 379 -6.94 35.93 -113.42
C LYS A 379 -6.56 35.86 -111.93
N CYS A 380 -6.52 37.01 -111.25
CA CYS A 380 -6.11 37.10 -109.84
C CYS A 380 -7.20 36.58 -108.87
N LYS A 381 -8.48 36.75 -109.25
CA LYS A 381 -9.63 36.35 -108.42
C LYS A 381 -9.77 34.84 -108.21
N LEU A 382 -9.60 34.04 -109.28
CA LEU A 382 -9.73 32.58 -109.24
C LEU A 382 -8.67 31.89 -108.36
N GLN A 383 -7.48 32.47 -108.24
CA GLN A 383 -6.38 31.87 -107.48
C GLN A 383 -6.60 31.94 -105.95
N THR A 384 -7.31 32.95 -105.46
CA THR A 384 -7.64 33.14 -104.04
C THR A 384 -8.72 32.18 -103.52
N GLU A 385 -9.68 31.80 -104.37
CA GLU A 385 -10.84 31.00 -103.96
C GLU A 385 -10.49 29.52 -103.74
N ALA A 386 -9.52 28.99 -104.51
CA ALA A 386 -9.03 27.62 -104.36
C ALA A 386 -8.25 27.39 -103.05
N VAL A 387 -7.61 28.44 -102.50
CA VAL A 387 -6.83 28.35 -101.26
C VAL A 387 -7.73 28.35 -100.02
N LEU A 388 -8.90 29.00 -100.08
CA LEU A 388 -9.83 29.10 -98.96
C LEU A 388 -10.65 27.82 -98.70
N ASN A 389 -10.97 27.04 -99.74
CA ASN A 389 -11.77 25.82 -99.57
C ASN A 389 -10.98 24.60 -99.09
N GLY A 390 -9.64 24.65 -99.07
CA GLY A 390 -8.80 23.56 -98.56
C GLY A 390 -8.63 23.53 -97.03
N LYS A 391 -9.27 24.44 -96.28
CA LYS A 391 -8.93 24.66 -94.85
C LYS A 391 -10.10 24.83 -93.89
N SER A 392 -11.30 24.39 -94.25
CA SER A 392 -12.51 24.53 -93.44
C SER A 392 -13.09 23.18 -92.95
N MET A 393 -12.49 22.60 -91.91
CA MET A 393 -13.18 21.65 -91.02
C MET A 393 -13.07 22.22 -89.59
N LYS A 394 -14.17 22.84 -89.13
CA LYS A 394 -14.34 23.58 -87.87
C LYS A 394 -14.50 22.58 -86.72
N VAL A 395 -13.60 22.52 -85.74
CA VAL A 395 -13.43 23.38 -84.53
C VAL A 395 -14.53 23.13 -83.49
N ASP A 396 -14.17 22.24 -82.58
CA ASP A 396 -14.81 21.92 -81.30
C ASP A 396 -14.86 23.13 -80.36
N ALA A 397 -16.04 23.43 -79.81
CA ALA A 397 -16.24 24.14 -78.53
C ALA A 397 -17.75 24.32 -78.28
N LEU A 398 -18.41 23.30 -77.74
CA LEU A 398 -19.73 23.45 -77.13
C LEU A 398 -19.66 22.93 -75.69
N GLU A 399 -18.94 23.67 -74.85
CA GLU A 399 -19.00 23.57 -73.39
C GLU A 399 -20.30 24.24 -72.90
N ASN A 400 -21.44 23.57 -73.10
CA ASN A 400 -22.66 23.91 -72.36
C ASN A 400 -22.98 22.79 -71.37
N THR A 401 -22.25 22.87 -70.25
CA THR A 401 -22.55 22.34 -68.93
C THR A 401 -24.04 22.49 -68.60
N GLY A 402 -24.77 21.38 -68.39
CA GLY A 402 -26.10 21.49 -67.78
C GLY A 402 -27.14 20.43 -68.12
N THR A 403 -26.79 19.15 -68.24
CA THR A 403 -27.81 18.09 -68.10
C THR A 403 -27.21 16.85 -67.44
N LEU A 404 -27.07 16.98 -66.13
CA LEU A 404 -26.89 15.89 -65.19
C LEU A 404 -28.09 14.91 -65.27
N TYR A 405 -27.79 13.62 -65.32
CA TYR A 405 -28.68 12.49 -64.99
C TYR A 405 -29.94 12.25 -65.84
N THR A 406 -29.81 11.94 -67.14
CA THR A 406 -30.88 11.18 -67.84
C THR A 406 -30.41 10.11 -68.84
N LEU A 407 -29.12 9.78 -68.90
CA LEU A 407 -28.59 8.80 -69.87
C LEU A 407 -28.37 7.37 -69.31
N SER A 408 -29.25 6.90 -68.41
CA SER A 408 -29.25 5.48 -67.99
C SER A 408 -30.61 4.79 -68.13
N LEU A 409 -31.50 5.29 -69.00
CA LEU A 409 -32.79 4.65 -69.29
C LEU A 409 -33.01 4.34 -70.78
N LEU A 410 -31.95 4.23 -71.57
CA LEU A 410 -32.08 3.55 -72.87
C LEU A 410 -31.99 2.03 -72.63
N PRO A 411 -33.04 1.25 -72.96
CA PRO A 411 -33.04 -0.20 -72.83
C PRO A 411 -32.18 -0.76 -73.97
N VAL A 412 -30.86 -0.69 -73.79
CA VAL A 412 -29.91 -1.25 -74.75
C VAL A 412 -29.88 -2.74 -74.54
N ASN A 413 -30.60 -3.42 -75.43
CA ASN A 413 -30.40 -4.76 -75.92
C ASN A 413 -30.22 -5.87 -74.89
N GLU A 414 -31.05 -6.89 -75.05
CA GLU A 414 -30.96 -8.24 -74.49
C GLU A 414 -29.68 -8.97 -74.93
N CYS A 415 -28.51 -8.36 -74.74
CA CYS A 415 -27.26 -9.06 -74.80
C CYS A 415 -27.23 -9.98 -73.57
N SER A 416 -27.45 -11.27 -73.81
CA SER A 416 -27.43 -12.33 -72.77
C SER A 416 -26.21 -12.20 -71.84
N SER A 417 -25.03 -11.85 -72.38
CA SER A 417 -23.83 -11.63 -71.57
C SER A 417 -23.89 -10.35 -70.73
N CYS A 418 -24.46 -9.25 -71.22
CA CYS A 418 -24.64 -8.03 -70.44
C CYS A 418 -25.69 -8.21 -69.33
N ALA A 419 -26.79 -8.94 -69.61
CA ALA A 419 -27.79 -9.26 -68.59
C ALA A 419 -27.21 -10.14 -67.48
N ALA A 420 -26.36 -11.11 -67.84
CA ALA A 420 -25.61 -11.93 -66.88
C ALA A 420 -24.61 -11.07 -66.08
N ALA A 421 -23.78 -10.26 -66.75
CA ALA A 421 -22.82 -9.38 -66.08
C ALA A 421 -23.50 -8.36 -65.15
N GLU A 422 -24.63 -7.79 -65.56
CA GLU A 422 -25.42 -6.89 -64.72
C GLU A 422 -26.07 -7.63 -63.54
N GLY A 423 -26.49 -8.89 -63.73
CA GLY A 423 -26.91 -9.79 -62.66
C GLY A 423 -25.80 -10.03 -61.63
N ASP A 424 -24.60 -10.36 -62.10
CA ASP A 424 -23.41 -10.56 -61.27
C ASP A 424 -23.03 -9.28 -60.53
N LEU A 425 -23.07 -8.10 -61.18
CA LEU A 425 -22.84 -6.81 -60.54
C LEU A 425 -23.91 -6.48 -59.49
N ARG A 426 -25.18 -6.82 -59.72
CA ARG A 426 -26.23 -6.68 -58.69
C ARG A 426 -25.97 -7.61 -57.51
N HIS A 427 -25.58 -8.85 -57.76
CA HIS A 427 -25.22 -9.79 -56.70
C HIS A 427 -24.00 -9.30 -55.90
N MET A 428 -22.94 -8.84 -56.58
CA MET A 428 -21.78 -8.24 -55.92
C MET A 428 -22.14 -6.99 -55.13
N ARG A 429 -23.01 -6.10 -55.65
CA ARG A 429 -23.48 -4.93 -54.89
C ARG A 429 -24.30 -5.33 -53.66
N ALA A 430 -25.14 -6.36 -53.76
CA ALA A 430 -25.90 -6.89 -52.64
C ALA A 430 -25.00 -7.54 -51.59
N THR A 431 -24.04 -8.37 -51.98
CA THR A 431 -23.08 -8.98 -51.04
C THR A 431 -22.18 -7.93 -50.41
N VAL A 432 -21.76 -6.90 -51.15
CA VAL A 432 -21.05 -5.75 -50.60
C VAL A 432 -21.92 -4.99 -49.60
N ALA A 433 -23.21 -4.76 -49.89
CA ALA A 433 -24.12 -4.11 -48.94
C ALA A 433 -24.32 -4.94 -47.66
N GLU A 434 -24.53 -6.25 -47.78
CA GLU A 434 -24.62 -7.17 -46.63
C GLU A 434 -23.32 -7.21 -45.82
N LEU A 435 -22.16 -7.18 -46.48
CA LEU A 435 -20.87 -7.11 -45.80
C LEU A 435 -20.72 -5.78 -45.05
N HIS A 436 -21.10 -4.65 -45.65
CA HIS A 436 -21.08 -3.35 -44.98
C HIS A 436 -22.03 -3.31 -43.78
N GLU A 437 -23.23 -3.89 -43.88
CA GLU A 437 -24.16 -4.01 -42.76
C GLU A 437 -23.57 -4.86 -41.64
N LYS A 438 -22.93 -6.00 -41.96
CA LYS A 438 -22.23 -6.85 -40.99
C LYS A 438 -21.02 -6.16 -40.36
N PHE A 439 -20.26 -5.37 -41.12
CA PHE A 439 -19.17 -4.56 -40.57
C PHE A 439 -19.71 -3.52 -39.60
N HIS A 440 -20.80 -2.84 -39.97
CA HIS A 440 -21.41 -1.83 -39.13
C HIS A 440 -22.00 -2.44 -37.84
N SER A 441 -22.66 -3.60 -37.92
CA SER A 441 -23.14 -4.31 -36.73
C SER A 441 -21.98 -4.73 -35.82
N LEU A 442 -20.87 -5.23 -36.38
CA LEU A 442 -19.68 -5.59 -35.61
C LEU A 442 -19.00 -4.38 -34.97
N GLU A 443 -18.99 -3.22 -35.63
CA GLU A 443 -18.49 -1.97 -35.05
C GLU A 443 -19.33 -1.51 -33.86
N ILE A 444 -20.66 -1.61 -33.97
CA ILE A 444 -21.59 -1.30 -32.88
C ILE A 444 -21.40 -2.29 -31.72
N ASP A 445 -21.32 -3.59 -32.00
CA ASP A 445 -21.08 -4.62 -30.98
C ASP A 445 -19.73 -4.42 -30.28
N HIS A 446 -18.68 -4.12 -31.04
CA HIS A 446 -17.37 -3.80 -30.49
C HIS A 446 -17.40 -2.54 -29.62
N ALA A 447 -18.12 -1.48 -30.03
CA ALA A 447 -18.31 -0.28 -29.23
C ALA A 447 -19.07 -0.57 -27.91
N ASN A 448 -20.12 -1.38 -27.95
CA ASN A 448 -20.90 -1.79 -26.78
C ASN A 448 -20.06 -2.63 -25.81
N VAL A 449 -19.31 -3.61 -26.33
CA VAL A 449 -18.41 -4.46 -25.55
C VAL A 449 -17.29 -3.63 -24.92
N LYS A 450 -16.70 -2.70 -25.68
CA LYS A 450 -15.70 -1.76 -25.15
C LYS A 450 -16.26 -0.91 -24.02
N SER A 451 -17.46 -0.33 -24.17
CA SER A 451 -18.13 0.44 -23.11
C SER A 451 -18.37 -0.40 -21.85
N SER A 452 -18.76 -1.67 -22.00
CA SER A 452 -18.95 -2.59 -20.86
C SER A 452 -17.64 -2.90 -20.13
N TYR A 453 -16.53 -3.08 -20.87
CA TYR A 453 -15.22 -3.28 -20.27
C TYR A 453 -14.70 -2.02 -19.58
N GLU A 454 -14.90 -0.84 -20.17
CA GLU A 454 -14.55 0.44 -19.54
C GLU A 454 -15.34 0.65 -18.24
N GLU A 455 -16.64 0.37 -18.22
CA GLU A 455 -17.46 0.44 -17.00
C GLU A 455 -16.99 -0.55 -15.92
N LYS A 456 -16.69 -1.81 -16.28
CA LYS A 456 -16.12 -2.76 -15.32
C LYS A 456 -14.76 -2.31 -14.81
N THR A 457 -13.95 -1.69 -15.67
CA THR A 457 -12.63 -1.17 -15.30
C THR A 457 -12.77 -0.01 -14.33
N THR A 458 -13.70 0.93 -14.54
CA THR A 458 -13.95 2.03 -13.61
C THR A 458 -14.55 1.53 -12.29
N GLN A 459 -15.45 0.55 -12.31
CA GLN A 459 -15.97 -0.08 -11.11
C GLN A 459 -14.87 -0.77 -10.29
N LEU A 460 -13.97 -1.52 -10.93
CA LEU A 460 -12.82 -2.13 -10.27
C LEU A 460 -11.85 -1.09 -9.72
N GLN A 461 -11.56 -0.01 -10.47
CA GLN A 461 -10.74 1.10 -10.01
C GLN A 461 -11.34 1.79 -8.78
N LEU A 462 -12.64 2.07 -8.79
CA LEU A 462 -13.34 2.61 -7.61
C LEU A 462 -13.25 1.65 -6.42
N LYS A 463 -13.41 0.34 -6.66
CA LYS A 463 -13.31 -0.65 -5.59
C LYS A 463 -11.90 -0.74 -5.00
N ILE A 464 -10.87 -0.64 -5.83
CA ILE A 464 -9.47 -0.59 -5.39
C ILE A 464 -9.25 0.64 -4.50
N VAL A 465 -9.69 1.83 -4.93
CA VAL A 465 -9.56 3.06 -4.13
C VAL A 465 -10.31 2.98 -2.80
N GLU A 466 -11.50 2.39 -2.76
CA GLU A 466 -12.22 2.13 -1.50
C GLU A 466 -11.44 1.21 -0.56
N MET A 467 -10.87 0.13 -1.09
CA MET A 467 -10.07 -0.82 -0.31
C MET A 467 -8.77 -0.20 0.21
N GLU A 468 -8.09 0.60 -0.62
CA GLU A 468 -6.90 1.36 -0.24
C GLU A 468 -7.21 2.36 0.87
N LYS A 469 -8.31 3.12 0.74
CA LYS A 469 -8.76 4.06 1.78
C LYS A 469 -9.12 3.36 3.08
N ALA A 470 -9.80 2.20 3.02
CA ALA A 470 -10.13 1.40 4.19
C ALA A 470 -8.87 0.86 4.87
N GLN A 471 -7.88 0.40 4.10
CA GLN A 471 -6.60 -0.06 4.60
C GLN A 471 -5.79 1.09 5.24
N GLU A 472 -5.78 2.27 4.61
CA GLU A 472 -5.12 3.46 5.16
C GLU A 472 -5.75 3.88 6.50
N SER A 473 -7.09 3.87 6.59
CA SER A 473 -7.81 4.11 7.84
C SER A 473 -7.43 3.10 8.93
N SER A 474 -7.47 1.81 8.61
CA SER A 474 -7.11 0.73 9.56
C SER A 474 -5.65 0.82 10.02
N ALA A 475 -4.73 1.13 9.11
CA ALA A 475 -3.32 1.36 9.44
C ALA A 475 -3.13 2.62 10.29
N SER A 476 -3.89 3.69 10.04
CA SER A 476 -3.90 4.90 10.87
C SER A 476 -4.40 4.59 12.28
N ASP A 477 -5.51 3.85 12.41
CA ASP A 477 -6.07 3.45 13.70
C ASP A 477 -5.11 2.57 14.51
N LEU A 478 -4.44 1.61 13.86
CA LEU A 478 -3.42 0.78 14.51
C LEU A 478 -2.21 1.61 14.98
N ARG A 479 -1.72 2.55 14.14
CA ARG A 479 -0.63 3.46 14.53
C ARG A 479 -1.04 4.33 15.72
N ASN A 480 -2.26 4.86 15.72
CA ASN A 480 -2.77 5.68 16.82
C ASN A 480 -2.89 4.86 18.11
N GLN A 481 -3.38 3.63 18.06
CA GLN A 481 -3.43 2.72 19.21
C GLN A 481 -2.03 2.38 19.74
N MET A 482 -1.07 2.13 18.85
CA MET A 482 0.33 1.88 19.24
C MET A 482 0.95 3.11 19.87
N HIS A 483 0.76 4.29 19.28
CA HIS A 483 1.29 5.55 19.81
C HIS A 483 0.69 5.86 21.18
N GLN A 484 -0.62 5.64 21.36
CA GLN A 484 -1.30 5.77 22.66
C GLN A 484 -0.70 4.84 23.72
N LYS A 485 -0.45 3.56 23.40
CA LYS A 485 0.21 2.62 24.32
C LYS A 485 1.65 3.03 24.66
N VAL A 486 2.39 3.59 23.70
CA VAL A 486 3.74 4.10 23.95
C VAL A 486 3.69 5.29 24.89
N VAL A 487 2.80 6.26 24.67
CA VAL A 487 2.61 7.42 25.56
C VAL A 487 2.22 6.97 26.97
N GLU A 488 1.33 5.99 27.11
CA GLU A 488 0.95 5.41 28.41
C GLU A 488 2.16 4.76 29.11
N MET A 489 2.93 3.93 28.39
CA MET A 489 4.13 3.28 28.90
C MET A 489 5.21 4.28 29.31
N GLU A 490 5.44 5.33 28.51
CA GLU A 490 6.35 6.42 28.83
C GLU A 490 5.89 7.19 30.09
N SER A 491 4.59 7.45 30.22
CA SER A 491 4.04 8.11 31.41
C SER A 491 4.21 7.27 32.67
N GLU A 492 4.03 5.95 32.60
CA GLU A 492 4.24 5.05 33.71
C GLU A 492 5.73 4.88 34.06
N MET A 493 6.60 4.82 33.05
CA MET A 493 8.06 4.82 33.24
C MET A 493 8.51 6.12 33.93
N GLN A 494 7.97 7.28 33.52
CA GLN A 494 8.27 8.56 34.14
C GLN A 494 7.79 8.61 35.60
N LYS A 495 6.57 8.12 35.90
CA LYS A 495 6.08 7.99 37.27
C LYS A 495 6.94 7.04 38.11
N GLN A 496 7.42 5.93 37.55
CA GLN A 496 8.35 5.02 38.24
C GLN A 496 9.68 5.71 38.53
N ARG A 497 10.23 6.45 37.57
CA ARG A 497 11.47 7.22 37.75
C ARG A 497 11.34 8.27 38.84
N ILE A 498 10.22 8.99 38.88
CA ILE A 498 9.92 9.98 39.92
C ILE A 498 9.84 9.30 41.29
N ARG A 499 9.05 8.22 41.43
CA ARG A 499 8.97 7.46 42.69
C ARG A 499 10.32 6.93 43.16
N ALA A 500 11.19 6.47 42.24
CA ALA A 500 12.53 6.01 42.58
C ALA A 500 13.42 7.16 43.07
N LEU A 501 13.32 8.35 42.46
CA LEU A 501 14.03 9.55 42.92
C LEU A 501 13.51 10.00 44.29
N ASP A 502 12.21 9.95 44.55
CA ASP A 502 11.61 10.31 45.85
C ASP A 502 12.09 9.35 46.95
N ILE A 503 12.10 8.03 46.70
CA ILE A 503 12.63 7.03 47.64
C ILE A 503 14.13 7.28 47.92
N LEU A 504 14.91 7.64 46.91
CA LEU A 504 16.33 7.97 47.11
C LEU A 504 16.50 9.24 47.95
N ALA A 505 15.67 10.26 47.74
CA ALA A 505 15.67 11.49 48.53
C ALA A 505 15.29 11.21 50.00
N GLU A 506 14.27 10.38 50.25
CA GLU A 506 13.90 9.92 51.59
C GLU A 506 15.06 9.18 52.27
N LYS A 507 15.74 8.30 51.54
CA LYS A 507 16.90 7.56 52.06
C LYS A 507 18.11 8.45 52.33
N GLU A 508 18.38 9.47 51.51
CA GLU A 508 19.45 10.43 51.81
C GLU A 508 19.12 11.28 53.04
N ASN A 509 17.86 11.69 53.22
CA ASN A 509 17.42 12.39 54.44
C ASN A 509 17.57 11.49 55.69
N GLU A 510 17.19 10.21 55.62
CA GLU A 510 17.44 9.24 56.69
C GLU A 510 18.95 9.09 56.99
N LEU A 511 19.78 9.03 55.94
CA LEU A 511 21.23 8.98 56.06
C LEU A 511 21.82 10.26 56.66
N GLU A 512 21.29 11.44 56.32
CA GLU A 512 21.72 12.71 56.89
C GLU A 512 21.36 12.81 58.37
N ILE A 513 20.15 12.37 58.76
CA ILE A 513 19.74 12.30 60.17
C ILE A 513 20.67 11.35 60.94
N THR A 514 20.96 10.17 60.41
CA THR A 514 21.87 9.22 61.07
C THR A 514 23.31 9.75 61.15
N LYS A 515 23.81 10.42 60.11
CA LYS A 515 25.09 11.14 60.12
C LYS A 515 25.09 12.27 61.16
N ALA A 516 24.01 13.04 61.27
CA ALA A 516 23.87 14.13 62.24
C ALA A 516 23.84 13.60 63.69
N ILE A 517 23.17 12.47 63.94
CA ILE A 517 23.21 11.79 65.24
C ILE A 517 24.63 11.34 65.57
N LEU A 518 25.35 10.72 64.61
CA LEU A 518 26.75 10.33 64.77
C LEU A 518 27.67 11.52 65.02
N ALA A 519 27.47 12.65 64.32
CA ALA A 519 28.21 13.88 64.54
C ALA A 519 27.91 14.51 65.90
N SER A 520 26.65 14.46 66.36
CA SER A 520 26.24 14.89 67.70
C SER A 520 26.90 14.05 68.80
N ILE A 521 26.95 12.72 68.63
CA ILE A 521 27.69 11.82 69.54
C ILE A 521 29.18 12.16 69.54
N ARG A 522 29.77 12.44 68.36
CA ARG A 522 31.19 12.80 68.24
C ARG A 522 31.52 14.17 68.82
N SER A 523 30.57 15.09 68.84
CA SER A 523 30.74 16.44 69.41
C SER A 523 30.45 16.51 70.91
N GLN A 524 30.05 15.40 71.55
CA GLN A 524 30.06 15.33 73.00
C GLN A 524 31.50 15.31 73.54
N PRO A 525 31.87 16.23 74.45
CA PRO A 525 33.22 16.34 74.98
C PRO A 525 33.50 15.18 75.93
N ASN A 526 34.09 14.11 75.42
CA ASN A 526 34.70 13.10 76.26
C ASN A 526 36.10 13.56 76.66
N VAL A 527 36.16 13.99 77.92
CA VAL A 527 37.27 14.07 78.85
C VAL A 527 38.51 13.29 78.39
N ASP A 528 39.60 14.05 78.25
CA ASP A 528 40.97 13.60 78.01
C ASP A 528 41.41 12.49 78.97
N PRO A 529 42.21 11.54 78.44
CA PRO A 529 43.51 11.28 79.04
C PRO A 529 44.61 11.50 78.00
N VAL A 530 45.15 12.71 78.05
CA VAL A 530 46.56 13.11 77.91
C VAL A 530 47.56 11.96 77.71
N ASP A 531 48.25 11.95 76.55
CA ASP A 531 49.73 11.84 76.40
C ASP A 531 50.16 11.51 74.94
N PRO A 532 51.40 11.77 74.48
CA PRO A 532 52.01 13.07 74.20
C PRO A 532 52.42 13.19 72.70
N PRO A 533 52.90 14.37 72.24
CA PRO A 533 52.92 14.74 70.83
C PRO A 533 54.21 14.32 70.13
N GLN A 534 54.10 13.61 69.01
CA GLN A 534 55.14 13.57 67.99
C GLN A 534 54.60 14.17 66.71
N GLY A 535 54.92 15.46 66.53
CA GLY A 535 54.84 16.12 65.25
C GLY A 535 55.94 15.59 64.33
N THR A 536 55.58 15.16 63.13
CA THR A 536 56.27 15.58 61.91
C THR A 536 55.46 15.19 60.69
N SER A 537 55.11 16.22 59.95
CA SER A 537 54.41 16.22 58.68
C SER A 537 55.12 15.35 57.64
N PHE A 538 54.48 14.26 57.20
CA PHE A 538 54.83 13.62 55.92
C PHE A 538 53.76 13.92 54.90
N ARG A 539 54.13 14.81 53.98
CA ARG A 539 53.38 15.22 52.81
C ARG A 539 53.24 14.05 51.84
N SER A 540 51.98 13.70 51.59
CA SER A 540 51.43 12.82 50.56
C SER A 540 52.24 12.81 49.25
N VAL A 541 52.82 11.65 48.90
CA VAL A 541 53.34 11.38 47.54
C VAL A 541 52.32 10.54 46.78
N LYS A 542 52.03 11.01 45.56
CA LYS A 542 50.97 10.54 44.68
C LYS A 542 51.29 9.17 44.09
N TYR A 543 50.23 8.36 44.02
CA TYR A 543 50.12 7.04 43.45
C TYR A 543 50.61 6.95 42.00
N ARG A 544 51.45 5.96 41.69
CA ARG A 544 51.72 5.49 40.33
C ARG A 544 50.92 4.22 40.08
N LYS A 545 50.07 4.32 39.07
CA LYS A 545 49.17 3.32 38.50
C LYS A 545 49.96 2.14 37.93
N THR A 546 49.86 0.95 38.53
CA THR A 546 50.38 -0.31 37.99
C THR A 546 49.25 -1.08 37.31
N CYS A 547 49.54 -1.55 36.11
CA CYS A 547 48.65 -2.26 35.20
C CYS A 547 48.47 -3.72 35.62
N SER A 548 47.25 -4.20 35.38
CA SER A 548 46.67 -5.50 35.61
C SER A 548 47.42 -6.64 34.92
N HIS A 549 47.53 -7.79 35.57
CA HIS A 549 47.54 -9.08 34.88
C HIS A 549 46.96 -10.17 35.79
N ASP A 550 46.06 -10.93 35.18
CA ASP A 550 45.16 -11.93 35.74
C ASP A 550 45.89 -13.17 36.27
N LEU A 551 45.34 -13.80 37.34
CA LEU A 551 45.29 -15.27 37.47
C LEU A 551 44.38 -15.71 38.64
N PHE A 552 43.33 -16.46 38.29
CA PHE A 552 42.78 -17.66 38.95
C PHE A 552 42.78 -17.78 40.48
N GLY A 553 41.62 -18.05 41.08
CA GLY A 553 41.57 -18.56 42.46
C GLY A 553 40.19 -18.77 43.04
N SER A 554 39.61 -19.93 42.76
CA SER A 554 38.35 -20.46 43.24
C SER A 554 38.18 -20.59 44.77
N ASN A 555 36.92 -20.47 45.21
CA ASN A 555 36.21 -21.29 46.20
C ASN A 555 36.74 -21.46 47.65
N ALA A 556 36.03 -20.86 48.62
CA ALA A 556 35.69 -21.41 49.95
C ALA A 556 34.72 -20.39 50.63
N SER A 557 33.41 -20.65 50.78
CA SER A 557 32.75 -21.52 51.78
C SER A 557 33.23 -21.27 53.21
N ILE A 558 32.59 -20.33 53.93
CA ILE A 558 32.34 -20.43 55.38
C ILE A 558 30.94 -19.87 55.68
N ASP A 559 30.15 -20.79 56.22
CA ASP A 559 28.84 -20.70 56.85
C ASP A 559 28.97 -20.08 58.26
N GLU A 560 28.01 -19.26 58.71
CA GLU A 560 27.46 -19.29 60.08
C GLU A 560 26.60 -18.05 60.44
N ARG A 561 25.30 -18.31 60.54
CA ARG A 561 24.37 -17.95 61.64
C ARG A 561 24.48 -16.56 62.28
N ARG A 562 23.44 -15.75 62.11
CA ARG A 562 22.75 -15.03 63.22
C ARG A 562 21.32 -14.64 62.81
N THR A 563 20.42 -15.56 63.15
CA THR A 563 19.11 -15.32 63.77
C THR A 563 18.73 -13.86 64.06
N GLY A 564 17.70 -13.37 63.37
CA GLY A 564 16.45 -12.87 63.97
C GLY A 564 16.47 -11.53 64.69
N GLU A 565 15.86 -10.51 64.08
CA GLU A 565 14.90 -9.63 64.77
C GLU A 565 14.01 -8.93 63.75
N ILE A 566 12.73 -9.32 63.77
CA ILE A 566 11.63 -8.78 62.98
C ILE A 566 11.06 -7.60 63.77
N ARG A 567 11.14 -6.38 63.23
CA ARG A 567 10.35 -5.25 63.74
C ARG A 567 9.62 -4.58 62.58
N ASN A 568 8.40 -5.06 62.35
CA ASN A 568 7.42 -4.44 61.48
C ASN A 568 6.99 -3.09 62.08
N VAL A 569 7.27 -1.99 61.39
CA VAL A 569 6.71 -0.67 61.69
C VAL A 569 5.59 -0.41 60.70
N ILE A 570 4.46 0.02 61.26
CA ILE A 570 3.13 0.08 60.68
C ILE A 570 2.96 1.36 59.84
N ASP A 571 2.25 1.17 58.74
CA ASP A 571 1.68 2.15 57.82
C ASP A 571 1.04 3.38 58.49
N HIS A 572 1.39 4.56 57.99
CA HIS A 572 0.54 5.73 58.05
C HIS A 572 0.20 6.19 56.63
N SER A 573 -1.00 5.80 56.20
CA SER A 573 -1.73 6.36 55.06
C SER A 573 -2.44 7.62 55.54
N SER A 574 -2.20 8.76 54.88
CA SER A 574 -3.05 9.95 54.94
C SER A 574 -3.02 10.63 53.58
N SER A 575 -4.22 10.92 53.12
CA SER A 575 -4.61 11.35 51.80
C SER A 575 -4.71 12.88 51.70
N ASP A 576 -4.82 13.34 50.45
CA ASP A 576 -5.49 14.57 50.00
C ASP A 576 -4.85 15.92 50.39
N VAL A 577 -4.28 16.64 49.42
CA VAL A 577 -4.89 17.86 48.82
C VAL A 577 -4.01 18.46 47.71
N ASP A 578 -4.65 18.80 46.60
CA ASP A 578 -4.13 19.54 45.45
C ASP A 578 -3.58 20.94 45.83
N SER A 579 -2.51 21.38 45.16
CA SER A 579 -2.06 22.78 45.20
C SER A 579 -1.66 23.30 43.81
N CYS A 580 -2.05 24.54 43.57
CA CYS A 580 -2.18 25.22 42.30
C CYS A 580 -0.88 25.49 41.53
N SER A 581 -1.01 25.41 40.19
CA SER A 581 -0.57 26.37 39.18
C SER A 581 0.31 27.55 39.63
N SER A 582 1.49 27.67 39.02
CA SER A 582 2.24 28.92 38.88
C SER A 582 2.82 29.01 37.48
N VAL A 583 2.30 29.98 36.72
CA VAL A 583 2.80 30.48 35.44
C VAL A 583 3.73 31.68 35.74
N VAL A 584 4.59 32.02 34.77
CA VAL A 584 5.42 33.25 34.65
C VAL A 584 6.89 33.08 35.05
N ASP A 585 7.79 33.11 34.05
CA ASP A 585 8.86 34.11 33.96
C ASP A 585 9.57 34.00 32.60
N GLU A 586 9.34 35.01 31.75
CA GLU A 586 9.91 35.20 30.42
C GLU A 586 10.52 36.61 30.45
N HIS A 587 11.84 36.75 30.60
CA HIS A 587 12.51 38.05 30.62
C HIS A 587 14.04 37.96 30.36
N HIS A 588 14.50 38.88 29.49
CA HIS A 588 15.86 39.45 29.35
C HIS A 588 16.90 38.81 28.39
N LEU A 589 16.77 39.16 27.10
CA LEU A 589 17.64 40.08 26.34
C LEU A 589 19.15 40.13 26.70
N GLU A 590 20.04 39.67 25.80
CA GLU A 590 21.32 40.37 25.55
C GLU A 590 21.92 40.06 24.17
N ARG A 591 22.43 41.12 23.54
CA ARG A 591 22.81 41.27 22.15
C ARG A 591 24.35 41.35 22.10
N LEU A 592 25.02 40.39 21.47
CA LEU A 592 26.44 40.51 21.11
C LEU A 592 26.61 40.29 19.61
N SER A 593 26.61 41.41 18.89
CA SER A 593 27.17 41.56 17.56
C SER A 593 28.70 41.68 17.67
N THR A 594 29.45 40.74 17.09
CA THR A 594 30.88 40.94 16.83
C THR A 594 31.16 40.67 15.34
N SER A 595 31.86 41.62 14.75
CA SER A 595 32.13 41.87 13.33
C SER A 595 32.82 40.73 12.57
N PRO A 596 32.59 40.60 11.25
CA PRO A 596 33.29 39.66 10.37
C PRO A 596 34.65 40.24 9.93
N ASN A 597 35.72 39.43 10.00
CA ASN A 597 37.03 39.75 9.44
C ASN A 597 37.56 38.54 8.65
N ASN A 598 37.68 38.76 7.33
CA ASN A 598 38.76 38.33 6.43
C ASN A 598 39.41 36.95 6.62
N ALA A 599 39.12 36.01 5.71
CA ALA A 599 40.13 35.26 4.95
C ALA A 599 39.44 34.36 3.90
N GLN A 600 39.34 34.89 2.68
CA GLN A 600 39.03 34.14 1.47
C GLN A 600 40.27 33.34 1.04
N VAL A 601 40.16 32.02 0.92
CA VAL A 601 40.98 31.22 0.00
C VAL A 601 40.07 30.15 -0.60
N LEU A 602 39.27 30.54 -1.58
CA LEU A 602 38.60 29.63 -2.50
C LEU A 602 39.51 29.45 -3.72
N PHE A 603 39.99 28.21 -3.91
CA PHE A 603 40.59 27.79 -5.16
C PHE A 603 39.47 27.55 -6.19
N ASN A 604 39.31 28.51 -7.09
CA ASN A 604 38.54 28.37 -8.32
C ASN A 604 39.43 27.67 -9.37
N ILE A 605 39.02 26.47 -9.81
CA ILE A 605 39.42 25.93 -11.12
C ILE A 605 38.16 25.96 -12.01
N PRO A 606 38.07 26.94 -12.93
CA PRO A 606 37.03 26.97 -13.97
C PRO A 606 37.39 25.99 -15.09
N GLY A 607 36.99 24.72 -14.92
CA GLY A 607 37.05 23.68 -15.95
C GLY A 607 35.71 23.56 -16.66
N ILE A 608 35.68 24.01 -17.90
CA ILE A 608 34.53 24.14 -18.79
C ILE A 608 33.95 22.76 -19.13
N ILE A 609 32.81 22.39 -18.53
CA ILE A 609 31.82 21.52 -19.18
C ILE A 609 30.45 22.13 -18.90
N THR A 610 30.07 23.07 -19.74
CA THR A 610 28.70 23.57 -19.88
C THR A 610 27.88 22.51 -20.62
N THR A 611 27.58 21.39 -19.98
CA THR A 611 26.36 20.64 -20.30
C THR A 611 25.39 20.99 -19.19
N ALA A 612 24.33 21.69 -19.57
CA ALA A 612 23.16 21.89 -18.73
C ALA A 612 22.44 20.54 -18.55
N GLU A 613 23.14 19.57 -17.97
CA GLU A 613 22.53 18.40 -17.36
C GLU A 613 21.67 18.96 -16.24
N THR A 614 20.37 19.04 -16.53
CA THR A 614 19.33 19.33 -15.57
C THR A 614 19.51 18.36 -14.41
N ARG A 615 20.25 18.79 -13.39
CA ARG A 615 20.44 18.05 -12.15
C ARG A 615 19.06 17.74 -11.63
N ASN A 616 18.65 16.48 -11.74
CA ASN A 616 17.28 16.08 -11.48
C ASN A 616 17.11 15.97 -9.96
N ILE A 617 17.00 17.11 -9.30
CA ILE A 617 16.88 17.27 -7.84
C ILE A 617 15.73 16.41 -7.31
N PHE A 618 14.67 16.24 -8.10
CA PHE A 618 13.55 15.37 -7.74
C PHE A 618 13.96 13.90 -7.62
N TYR A 619 14.70 13.38 -8.60
CA TYR A 619 15.22 12.02 -8.55
C TYR A 619 16.21 11.81 -7.39
N GLU A 620 17.10 12.78 -7.16
CA GLU A 620 18.06 12.76 -6.03
C GLU A 620 17.32 12.73 -4.68
N GLN A 621 16.26 13.53 -4.52
CA GLN A 621 15.41 13.48 -3.32
C GLN A 621 14.63 12.15 -3.19
N GLN A 622 14.17 11.57 -4.30
CA GLN A 622 13.47 10.28 -4.27
C GLN A 622 14.40 9.13 -3.88
N LEU A 623 15.64 9.13 -4.34
CA LEU A 623 16.69 8.21 -3.90
C LEU A 623 16.92 8.32 -2.39
N VAL A 624 17.12 9.53 -1.86
CA VAL A 624 17.33 9.74 -0.43
C VAL A 624 16.14 9.25 0.42
N ARG A 625 14.90 9.44 -0.05
CA ARG A 625 13.70 8.91 0.62
C ARG A 625 13.67 7.38 0.62
N LYS A 626 14.02 6.74 -0.51
CA LYS A 626 14.12 5.28 -0.62
C LYS A 626 15.24 4.73 0.27
N ASP A 627 16.39 5.38 0.32
CA ASP A 627 17.52 4.98 1.17
C ASP A 627 17.17 5.07 2.66
N LYS A 628 16.46 6.14 3.06
CA LYS A 628 15.93 6.27 4.43
C LYS A 628 14.96 5.13 4.76
N GLN A 629 14.03 4.81 3.86
CA GLN A 629 13.08 3.71 4.04
C GLN A 629 13.79 2.35 4.13
N ILE A 630 14.82 2.12 3.29
CA ILE A 630 15.64 0.89 3.34
C ILE A 630 16.38 0.80 4.68
N MET A 631 16.92 1.92 5.18
CA MET A 631 17.60 1.96 6.48
C MET A 631 16.64 1.65 7.64
N GLU A 632 15.43 2.21 7.62
CA GLU A 632 14.37 1.92 8.58
C GLU A 632 13.95 0.44 8.53
N LEU A 633 13.77 -0.13 7.33
CA LEU A 633 13.44 -1.55 7.16
C LEU A 633 14.56 -2.47 7.65
N ARG A 634 15.83 -2.13 7.39
CA ARG A 634 16.98 -2.87 7.91
C ARG A 634 17.05 -2.83 9.44
N ASN A 635 16.81 -1.67 10.04
CA ASN A 635 16.75 -1.55 11.50
C ASN A 635 15.59 -2.37 12.09
N ALA A 636 14.40 -2.31 11.47
CA ALA A 636 13.25 -3.11 11.89
C ALA A 636 13.52 -4.62 11.77
N MET A 637 14.19 -5.05 10.70
CA MET A 637 14.63 -6.44 10.50
C MET A 637 15.57 -6.88 11.61
N HIS A 638 16.59 -6.09 11.95
CA HIS A 638 17.53 -6.43 13.03
C HIS A 638 16.85 -6.49 14.41
N VAL A 639 15.90 -5.60 14.69
CA VAL A 639 15.11 -5.66 15.94
C VAL A 639 14.24 -6.92 15.97
N ALA A 640 13.60 -7.28 14.85
CA ALA A 640 12.81 -8.51 14.76
C ALA A 640 13.68 -9.77 14.91
N GLU A 641 14.88 -9.80 14.33
CA GLU A 641 15.86 -10.89 14.49
C GLU A 641 16.32 -11.05 15.94
N LEU A 642 16.60 -9.96 16.66
CA LEU A 642 16.95 -9.99 18.08
C LEU A 642 15.78 -10.54 18.92
N ASN A 643 14.57 -10.01 18.72
CA ASN A 643 13.38 -10.49 19.42
C ASN A 643 13.12 -11.99 19.16
N ALA A 644 13.33 -12.47 17.93
CA ALA A 644 13.19 -13.88 17.60
C ALA A 644 14.21 -14.75 18.35
N ARG A 645 15.46 -14.30 18.49
CA ARG A 645 16.49 -15.00 19.28
C ARG A 645 16.15 -15.03 20.76
N ASP A 646 15.66 -13.93 21.32
CA ASP A 646 15.24 -13.87 22.73
C ASP A 646 14.06 -14.81 23.00
N ILE A 647 13.08 -14.87 22.09
CA ILE A 647 11.96 -15.81 22.17
C ILE A 647 12.45 -17.27 22.08
N GLN A 648 13.36 -17.59 21.16
CA GLN A 648 13.95 -18.92 21.03
C GLN A 648 14.72 -19.32 22.31
N GLN A 649 15.50 -18.41 22.88
CA GLN A 649 16.20 -18.65 24.13
C GLN A 649 15.23 -18.86 25.30
N ALA A 650 14.17 -18.05 25.40
CA ALA A 650 13.14 -18.21 26.42
C ALA A 650 12.40 -19.55 26.27
N ALA A 651 12.08 -19.97 25.04
CA ALA A 651 11.47 -21.27 24.77
C ALA A 651 12.38 -22.42 25.24
N LEU A 652 13.67 -22.39 24.89
CA LEU A 652 14.64 -23.40 25.32
C LEU A 652 14.75 -23.49 26.85
N THR A 653 14.72 -22.35 27.56
CA THR A 653 14.74 -22.36 29.03
C THR A 653 13.48 -22.97 29.64
N LYS A 654 12.31 -22.74 29.03
CA LYS A 654 11.05 -23.37 29.47
C LYS A 654 11.07 -24.87 29.19
N ASP A 655 11.55 -25.30 28.04
CA ASP A 655 11.67 -26.72 27.70
C ASP A 655 12.61 -27.45 28.67
N LEU A 656 13.70 -26.81 29.08
CA LEU A 656 14.60 -27.34 30.10
C LEU A 656 13.89 -27.47 31.47
N GLN A 657 13.14 -26.45 31.89
CA GLN A 657 12.35 -26.52 33.13
C GLN A 657 11.26 -27.59 33.07
N HIS A 658 10.60 -27.75 31.93
CA HIS A 658 9.60 -28.80 31.71
C HIS A 658 10.25 -30.18 31.77
N PHE A 659 11.43 -30.36 31.16
CA PHE A 659 12.20 -31.60 31.25
C PHE A 659 12.56 -31.93 32.70
N GLU A 660 13.08 -30.98 33.47
CA GLU A 660 13.38 -31.16 34.90
C GLU A 660 12.15 -31.54 35.72
N MET A 661 11.00 -30.91 35.45
CA MET A 661 9.75 -31.23 36.13
C MET A 661 9.26 -32.64 35.77
N VAL A 662 9.35 -33.01 34.49
CA VAL A 662 8.99 -34.35 34.01
C VAL A 662 9.88 -35.41 34.66
N GLU A 663 11.19 -35.18 34.79
CA GLU A 663 12.09 -36.11 35.49
C GLU A 663 11.76 -36.22 36.98
N LYS A 664 11.48 -35.11 37.67
CA LYS A 664 11.02 -35.13 39.08
C LYS A 664 9.73 -35.93 39.24
N LEU A 665 8.76 -35.73 38.34
CA LEU A 665 7.50 -36.48 38.36
C LEU A 665 7.72 -37.96 38.04
N LYS A 666 8.59 -38.31 37.09
CA LYS A 666 8.95 -39.70 36.80
C LYS A 666 9.59 -40.39 38.01
N ASP A 667 10.48 -39.68 38.72
CA ASP A 667 11.10 -40.21 39.93
C ASP A 667 10.07 -40.38 41.06
N GLU A 668 9.16 -39.42 41.23
CA GLU A 668 8.05 -39.55 42.19
C GLU A 668 7.13 -40.73 41.85
N ILE A 669 6.76 -40.88 40.58
CA ILE A 669 6.00 -42.03 40.08
C ILE A 669 6.76 -43.32 40.38
N ARG A 670 8.07 -43.39 40.10
CA ARG A 670 8.89 -44.59 40.41
C ARG A 670 8.91 -44.91 41.90
N VAL A 671 8.98 -43.88 42.76
CA VAL A 671 8.89 -44.04 44.23
C VAL A 671 7.51 -44.54 44.65
N LEU A 672 6.44 -43.99 44.08
CA LEU A 672 5.06 -44.41 44.36
C LEU A 672 4.79 -45.82 43.86
N GLU A 673 5.25 -46.18 42.66
CA GLU A 673 5.21 -47.54 42.13
C GLU A 673 6.00 -48.50 43.01
N GLY A 674 7.16 -48.09 43.52
CA GLY A 674 7.94 -48.87 44.47
C GLY A 674 7.17 -49.13 45.78
N LYS A 675 6.48 -48.11 46.31
CA LYS A 675 5.60 -48.23 47.48
C LYS A 675 4.38 -49.11 47.18
N LEU A 676 3.76 -48.95 46.01
CA LEU A 676 2.59 -49.72 45.60
C LEU A 676 2.94 -51.19 45.39
N LYS A 677 4.02 -51.50 44.68
CA LYS A 677 4.51 -52.89 44.50
C LYS A 677 4.85 -53.54 45.83
N PHE A 678 5.32 -52.77 46.82
CA PHE A 678 5.56 -53.28 48.16
C PHE A 678 4.25 -53.63 48.90
N LEU A 679 3.20 -52.82 48.72
CA LEU A 679 1.85 -53.06 49.27
C LEU A 679 1.07 -54.15 48.53
N SER A 680 1.24 -54.27 47.21
CA SER A 680 0.45 -55.15 46.34
C SER A 680 0.90 -56.61 46.33
N VAL A 681 1.98 -56.95 47.02
CA VAL A 681 2.31 -58.35 47.27
C VAL A 681 1.24 -58.86 48.26
N ASP A 682 0.13 -59.37 47.72
CA ASP A 682 -0.99 -59.93 48.49
C ASP A 682 -0.51 -61.00 49.48
N SER A 683 0.56 -61.73 49.16
CA SER A 683 1.18 -62.68 50.06
C SER A 683 1.77 -62.03 51.33
N ASN A 684 2.18 -60.75 51.28
CA ASN A 684 2.58 -60.00 52.47
C ASN A 684 1.35 -59.59 53.29
N MET A 685 0.21 -59.27 52.67
CA MET A 685 -1.02 -58.91 53.38
C MET A 685 -1.68 -60.14 54.02
N GLU A 686 -1.69 -61.29 53.35
CA GLU A 686 -2.12 -62.55 53.94
C GLU A 686 -1.18 -63.00 55.06
N TYR A 687 0.13 -62.88 54.85
CA TYR A 687 1.11 -63.15 55.90
C TYR A 687 0.90 -62.20 57.09
N LEU A 688 0.72 -60.89 56.84
CA LEU A 688 0.44 -59.91 57.89
C LEU A 688 -0.86 -60.20 58.62
N ARG A 689 -1.92 -60.60 57.91
CA ARG A 689 -3.20 -61.04 58.50
C ARG A 689 -2.98 -62.26 59.40
N ASN A 690 -2.25 -63.26 58.93
CA ASN A 690 -1.97 -64.48 59.70
C ASN A 690 -1.11 -64.17 60.94
N VAL A 691 -0.09 -63.32 60.80
CA VAL A 691 0.77 -62.88 61.90
C VAL A 691 -0.01 -62.00 62.90
N PHE A 692 -0.94 -61.17 62.43
CA PHE A 692 -1.84 -60.39 63.29
C PHE A 692 -2.79 -61.29 64.09
N ILE A 693 -3.37 -62.32 63.44
CA ILE A 693 -4.19 -63.33 64.14
C ILE A 693 -3.35 -64.09 65.17
N GLN A 694 -2.10 -64.43 64.86
CA GLN A 694 -1.18 -65.06 65.82
C GLN A 694 -0.82 -64.13 67.00
N LEU A 695 -0.70 -62.82 66.77
CA LEU A 695 -0.45 -61.84 67.82
C LEU A 695 -1.57 -61.85 68.88
N LEU A 696 -2.82 -61.96 68.42
CA LEU A 696 -4.01 -62.00 69.27
C LEU A 696 -4.09 -63.29 70.10
N HIS A 697 -3.56 -64.41 69.61
CA HIS A 697 -3.58 -65.72 70.29
C HIS A 697 -2.32 -66.01 71.12
N CYS A 698 -1.33 -65.10 71.16
CA CYS A 698 -0.09 -65.31 71.90
C CYS A 698 -0.16 -64.71 73.31
N ASP A 699 -0.15 -65.58 74.34
CA ASP A 699 -0.13 -65.18 75.75
C ASP A 699 1.29 -64.91 76.29
N ASN A 700 2.32 -65.45 75.63
CA ASN A 700 3.71 -65.28 76.06
C ASN A 700 4.28 -63.93 75.60
N SER A 701 4.78 -63.11 76.54
CA SER A 701 5.40 -61.81 76.25
C SER A 701 6.58 -61.93 75.25
N SER A 702 7.36 -63.02 75.32
CA SER A 702 8.43 -63.32 74.35
C SER A 702 7.88 -63.65 72.95
N GLY A 703 6.83 -64.47 72.86
CA GLY A 703 6.16 -64.81 71.59
C GLY A 703 5.54 -63.58 70.93
N ARG A 704 4.86 -62.73 71.71
CA ARG A 704 4.31 -61.46 71.26
C ARG A 704 5.39 -60.54 70.68
N LYS A 705 6.56 -60.43 71.33
CA LYS A 705 7.70 -59.66 70.81
C LYS A 705 8.23 -60.19 69.47
N HIS A 706 8.33 -61.51 69.31
CA HIS A 706 8.77 -62.11 68.04
C HIS A 706 7.78 -61.83 66.90
N ILE A 707 6.49 -61.98 67.17
CA ILE A 707 5.42 -61.70 66.21
C ILE A 707 5.43 -60.21 65.83
N LEU A 708 5.60 -59.31 66.81
CA LEU A 708 5.64 -57.88 66.57
C LEU A 708 6.88 -57.44 65.77
N LYS A 709 8.03 -58.12 65.94
CA LYS A 709 9.20 -57.98 65.05
C LYS A 709 8.92 -58.45 63.64
N ALA A 710 8.20 -59.56 63.46
CA ALA A 710 7.80 -60.04 62.13
C ALA A 710 6.87 -59.04 61.44
N ILE A 711 5.87 -58.50 62.17
CA ILE A 711 5.01 -57.41 61.68
C ILE A 711 5.84 -56.18 61.29
N GLY A 712 6.76 -55.76 62.17
CA GLY A 712 7.63 -54.62 61.91
C GLY A 712 8.53 -54.81 60.68
N ALA A 713 9.01 -56.03 60.43
CA ALA A 713 9.79 -56.37 59.25
C ALA A 713 8.96 -56.36 57.97
N VAL A 714 7.74 -56.90 58.00
CA VAL A 714 6.80 -56.92 56.86
C VAL A 714 6.37 -55.50 56.51
N LEU A 715 6.17 -54.64 57.51
CA LEU A 715 5.83 -53.23 57.32
C LEU A 715 7.06 -52.34 57.09
N LYS A 716 8.28 -52.91 57.16
CA LYS A 716 9.56 -52.19 57.10
C LYS A 716 9.58 -50.93 57.98
N LEU A 717 9.12 -51.05 59.23
CA LEU A 717 9.23 -49.99 60.22
C LEU A 717 10.69 -49.60 60.42
N SER A 718 10.96 -48.31 60.58
CA SER A 718 12.29 -47.80 60.85
C SER A 718 12.86 -48.37 62.15
N VAL A 719 14.19 -48.36 62.28
CA VAL A 719 14.89 -48.82 63.51
C VAL A 719 14.45 -48.02 64.76
N GLY A 720 13.93 -46.80 64.58
CA GLY A 720 13.36 -45.99 65.65
C GLY A 720 11.99 -46.51 66.11
N GLU A 721 11.09 -46.79 65.15
CA GLU A 721 9.75 -47.31 65.40
C GLU A 721 9.81 -48.72 66.02
N MET A 722 10.69 -49.59 65.53
CA MET A 722 10.91 -50.91 66.15
C MET A 722 11.37 -50.81 67.61
N ARG A 723 12.26 -49.87 67.94
CA ARG A 723 12.69 -49.64 69.34
C ARG A 723 11.57 -49.07 70.22
N ALA A 724 10.66 -48.27 69.66
CA ALA A 724 9.49 -47.78 70.41
C ALA A 724 8.55 -48.94 70.77
N ILE A 725 8.30 -49.83 69.82
CA ILE A 725 7.50 -51.04 70.00
C ILE A 725 8.13 -51.97 71.05
N GLU A 726 9.45 -52.20 71.01
CA GLU A 726 10.15 -53.03 72.01
C GLU A 726 10.11 -52.46 73.43
N ARG A 727 10.03 -51.12 73.56
CA ARG A 727 9.96 -50.43 74.86
C ARG A 727 8.59 -50.53 75.52
N HIS A 728 7.52 -50.73 74.76
CA HIS A 728 6.21 -51.02 75.34
C HIS A 728 6.22 -52.43 75.95
N LYS A 729 6.41 -52.49 77.28
CA LYS A 729 6.08 -53.68 78.08
C LYS A 729 4.55 -53.84 78.06
N LEU A 730 4.03 -54.64 77.13
CA LEU A 730 2.74 -55.30 77.28
C LEU A 730 2.92 -56.67 77.93
#